data_AF-A0A378Y1F5-F1
#
_entry.id   AF-A0A378Y1F5-F1
#
_cell.length_a   1.000
_cell.length_b   1.000
_cell.length_c   1.000
_cell.angle_alpha   90.00
_cell.angle_beta   90.00
_cell.angle_gamma   90.00
#
_symmetry.space_group_name_H-M   'P 1'
#
loop_
_entity.id
_entity.type
_entity.pdbx_description
1 polymer ?
#
loop_
_entity_poly.entity_id
_entity_poly.type
_entity_poly.pdbx_seq_one_letter_code
_entity_poly.pdbx_strand_id
1 'polypeptide(L)'
;MSQNMKKRVFRSSSIANTLAMVLLVIIVVVFATLGTFMYASTQSMLVKQQEAMLQTKTQATVSQFDALFKEKGSLVKQMSTNTLFRQYIETTESAEMAKTSPYAAETVATLAAIVKEEPSFADAWIAGIHGKGFFLQNDGAASKPDFDIHSRPYFKPAVEADGLYYSEPYKDVNTGSVVMGIFYPIKDSSNQLIGFAAVDIAFKDIPAVMQSYSLGSTGYSILASKTGDILYHPDQNKVLKEKINESTGDLGEIGKKMIAGESGVQLINDNGERRYIGYATSKDTGWSVGLTISEQEALSELRSFTWITIGGFAAATILLVVICYITLRYLLRSIPKLLAKIKLIENGDLTVPFDTNSHNEIGQISQGVYNMVQKIQGMLQMVGGSAQVLNQSSHDLQSISSRTAITMNDTATAINEIANATNYQSIETDNILQKTGALSGQIDEIANDAKTIETMVQTSAEQSGQGLAVVDQLSKWAEENHNSTQAMSAIIQDIDLSRHEISGIVDTVNQIATQTNLLALNASIEAARAGEQGKGFAVVAGEVRKLAEQTALATQEIYKKVRVIEEKTSVSVEHTVHGLKIAEENARSVEDTKQVFFSINKDLEDLKLRMIQISTNTSKVHKHKDEILQALEIISSTTEENSASTEEVSASTQEQLESFEQVAELSKQLNQLSTKLQDELKQFKVE
;
A
#
# COMPACT_ATOMS: atom_id res chain seq x y z
N MET A 1 1.02 -54.03 1.10
CA MET A 1 2.24 -54.65 0.53
C MET A 1 2.80 -53.64 -0.45
N SER A 2 4.06 -53.24 -0.53
CA SER A 2 5.30 -53.54 0.18
C SER A 2 6.25 -52.48 -0.39
N GLN A 3 6.87 -51.62 0.43
CA GLN A 3 8.33 -51.47 0.40
C GLN A 3 8.79 -50.50 1.48
N ASN A 4 9.50 -51.11 2.43
CA ASN A 4 10.34 -50.47 3.42
C ASN A 4 11.45 -49.67 2.73
N MET A 5 11.69 -48.44 3.18
CA MET A 5 13.06 -48.04 3.49
C MET A 5 13.08 -46.95 4.56
N LYS A 6 13.57 -47.38 5.73
CA LYS A 6 13.83 -46.59 6.93
C LYS A 6 14.69 -45.37 6.62
N LYS A 7 14.11 -44.17 6.66
CA LYS A 7 14.84 -42.96 7.10
C LYS A 7 14.74 -42.89 8.62
N ARG A 8 15.69 -43.50 9.31
CA ARG A 8 15.91 -43.31 10.76
C ARG A 8 17.19 -42.50 10.91
N VAL A 9 17.10 -41.19 10.73
CA VAL A 9 18.18 -40.24 10.98
C VAL A 9 17.62 -39.14 11.88
N PHE A 10 18.42 -38.79 12.89
CA PHE A 10 18.18 -37.87 14.00
C PHE A 10 17.25 -38.36 15.12
N ARG A 11 17.87 -39.07 16.09
CA ARG A 11 17.55 -38.80 17.50
C ARG A 11 17.68 -37.30 17.69
N SER A 12 16.59 -36.61 17.99
CA SER A 12 16.61 -35.22 18.44
C SER A 12 17.38 -35.18 19.77
N SER A 13 18.70 -34.98 19.71
CA SER A 13 19.42 -34.51 20.88
C SER A 13 18.81 -33.17 21.23
N SER A 14 18.30 -33.03 22.46
CA SER A 14 17.88 -31.74 22.98
C SER A 14 18.96 -30.71 22.66
N ILE A 15 18.58 -29.53 22.18
CA ILE A 15 19.50 -28.41 21.92
C ILE A 15 20.43 -28.20 23.13
N ALA A 16 19.91 -28.46 24.34
CA ALA A 16 20.67 -28.46 25.57
C ALA A 16 21.88 -29.42 25.56
N ASN A 17 21.70 -30.65 25.11
CA ASN A 17 22.75 -31.67 25.12
C ASN A 17 23.84 -31.36 24.09
N THR A 18 23.46 -30.80 22.95
CA THR A 18 24.42 -30.42 21.90
C THR A 18 25.26 -29.22 22.36
N LEU A 19 24.65 -28.19 22.96
CA LEU A 19 25.39 -27.02 23.50
C LEU A 19 26.30 -27.39 24.68
N ALA A 20 25.84 -28.25 25.60
CA ALA A 20 26.66 -28.70 26.73
C ALA A 20 27.91 -29.46 26.28
N MET A 21 27.81 -30.24 25.21
CA MET A 21 28.95 -30.99 24.66
C MET A 21 30.00 -30.06 24.01
N VAL A 22 29.57 -29.02 23.30
CA VAL A 22 30.47 -28.02 22.70
C VAL A 22 31.20 -27.22 23.79
N LEU A 23 30.48 -26.78 24.83
CA LEU A 23 31.07 -26.03 25.96
C LEU A 23 32.11 -26.86 26.74
N LEU A 24 31.86 -28.16 26.92
CA LEU A 24 32.81 -29.07 27.59
C LEU A 24 34.13 -29.17 26.82
N VAL A 25 34.09 -29.26 25.49
CA VAL A 25 35.31 -29.29 24.66
C VAL A 25 36.09 -27.99 24.81
N ILE A 26 35.42 -26.84 24.83
CA ILE A 26 36.07 -25.53 25.01
C ILE A 26 36.75 -25.44 26.39
N ILE A 27 36.07 -25.85 27.47
CA ILE A 27 36.62 -25.78 28.84
C ILE A 27 37.89 -26.62 28.97
N VAL A 28 37.90 -27.83 28.40
CA VAL A 28 39.08 -28.72 28.44
C VAL A 28 40.26 -28.11 27.69
N VAL A 29 40.03 -27.51 26.52
CA VAL A 29 41.08 -26.85 25.73
C VAL A 29 41.66 -25.63 26.47
N VAL A 30 40.80 -24.83 27.12
CA VAL A 30 41.23 -23.64 27.88
C VAL A 30 42.05 -24.05 29.11
N PHE A 31 41.64 -25.05 29.89
CA PHE A 31 42.42 -25.48 31.06
C PHE A 31 43.73 -26.18 30.70
N ALA A 32 43.77 -26.91 29.58
CA ALA A 32 45.02 -27.48 29.08
C ALA A 32 46.03 -26.38 28.70
N THR A 33 45.58 -25.37 27.94
CA THR A 33 46.44 -24.24 27.53
C THR A 33 46.91 -23.39 28.72
N LEU A 34 46.01 -23.11 29.67
CA LEU A 34 46.34 -22.35 30.89
C LEU A 34 47.33 -23.12 31.79
N GLY A 35 47.15 -24.43 31.94
CA GLY A 35 48.04 -25.28 32.72
C GLY A 35 49.46 -25.35 32.15
N THR A 36 49.59 -25.47 30.82
CA THR A 36 50.90 -25.44 30.15
C THR A 36 51.59 -24.08 30.34
N PHE A 37 50.84 -22.98 30.22
CA PHE A 37 51.38 -21.63 30.45
C PHE A 37 51.85 -21.43 31.90
N MET A 38 51.05 -21.83 32.89
CA MET A 38 51.41 -21.70 34.30
C MET A 38 52.67 -22.50 34.66
N TYR A 39 52.81 -23.73 34.14
CA TYR A 39 54.01 -24.54 34.36
C TYR A 39 55.28 -23.84 33.82
N ALA A 40 55.23 -23.38 32.56
CA ALA A 40 56.36 -22.70 31.94
C ALA A 40 56.73 -21.39 32.67
N SER A 41 55.73 -20.62 33.12
CA SER A 41 55.94 -19.40 33.88
C SER A 41 56.58 -19.66 35.25
N THR A 42 56.08 -20.62 36.01
CA THR A 42 56.62 -20.95 37.34
C THR A 42 58.04 -21.49 37.27
N GLN A 43 58.36 -22.32 36.28
CA GLN A 43 59.72 -22.80 36.05
C GLN A 43 60.68 -21.64 35.75
N SER A 44 60.30 -20.73 34.84
CA SER A 44 61.12 -19.56 34.51
C SER A 44 61.34 -18.64 35.72
N MET A 45 60.31 -18.46 36.56
CA MET A 45 60.41 -17.65 37.77
C MET A 45 61.35 -18.28 38.81
N LEU A 46 61.23 -19.58 39.07
CA LEU A 46 62.07 -20.31 40.03
C LEU A 46 63.55 -20.27 39.62
N VAL A 47 63.86 -20.49 38.34
CA VAL A 47 65.26 -20.40 37.85
C VAL A 47 65.84 -19.01 38.11
N LYS A 48 65.12 -17.95 37.71
CA LYS A 48 65.57 -16.56 37.94
C LYS A 48 65.75 -16.24 39.43
N GLN A 49 64.85 -16.73 40.28
CA GLN A 49 64.94 -16.53 41.72
C GLN A 49 66.18 -17.22 42.31
N GLN A 50 66.50 -18.44 41.87
CA GLN A 50 67.66 -19.19 42.33
C GLN A 50 68.97 -18.57 41.83
N GLU A 51 69.05 -18.14 40.56
CA GLU A 51 70.22 -17.43 40.04
C GLU A 51 70.48 -16.12 40.80
N ALA A 52 69.45 -15.31 41.04
CA ALA A 52 69.58 -14.07 41.82
C ALA A 52 70.03 -14.33 43.26
N MET A 53 69.49 -15.39 43.89
CA MET A 53 69.90 -15.80 45.25
C MET A 53 71.37 -16.22 45.29
N LEU A 54 71.81 -17.03 44.32
CA LEU A 54 73.17 -17.55 44.24
C LEU A 54 74.18 -16.42 44.00
N GLN A 55 73.86 -15.47 43.11
CA GLN A 55 74.68 -14.28 42.89
C GLN A 55 74.81 -13.45 44.16
N THR A 56 73.68 -13.16 44.81
CA THR A 56 73.64 -12.35 46.04
C THR A 56 74.43 -13.01 47.17
N LYS A 57 74.25 -14.32 47.37
CA LYS A 57 74.97 -15.05 48.43
C LYS A 57 76.45 -15.16 48.14
N THR A 58 76.86 -15.42 46.91
CA THR A 58 78.28 -15.47 46.56
C THR A 58 78.96 -14.13 46.83
N GLN A 59 78.31 -13.03 46.45
CA GLN A 59 78.83 -11.69 46.72
C GLN A 59 78.83 -11.33 48.20
N ALA A 60 77.83 -11.78 48.95
CA ALA A 60 77.81 -11.65 50.40
C ALA A 60 78.94 -12.44 51.06
N THR A 61 79.25 -13.66 50.59
CA THR A 61 80.37 -14.46 51.07
C THR A 61 81.70 -13.78 50.79
N VAL A 62 81.90 -13.23 49.58
CA VAL A 62 83.09 -12.40 49.29
C VAL A 62 83.16 -11.19 50.22
N SER A 63 82.04 -10.51 50.49
CA SER A 63 82.02 -9.36 51.40
C SER A 63 82.33 -9.72 52.85
N GLN A 64 81.87 -10.89 53.32
CA GLN A 64 82.20 -11.42 54.64
C GLN A 64 83.67 -11.82 54.74
N PHE A 65 84.19 -12.41 53.67
CA PHE A 65 85.61 -12.73 53.54
C PHE A 65 86.46 -11.47 53.57
N ASP A 66 86.11 -10.43 52.80
CA ASP A 66 86.78 -9.13 52.79
C ASP A 66 86.74 -8.46 54.17
N ALA A 67 85.59 -8.48 54.85
CA ALA A 67 85.46 -7.92 56.19
C ALA A 67 86.39 -8.60 57.20
N LEU A 68 86.47 -9.94 57.17
CA LEU A 68 87.36 -10.72 58.04
C LEU A 68 88.83 -10.33 57.84
N PHE A 69 89.29 -10.20 56.60
CA PHE A 69 90.68 -9.83 56.33
C PHE A 69 90.96 -8.36 56.61
N LYS A 70 90.00 -7.47 56.37
CA LYS A 70 90.11 -6.04 56.66
C LYS A 70 90.20 -5.73 58.15
N GLU A 71 89.43 -6.45 58.97
CA GLU A 71 89.54 -6.39 60.43
C GLU A 71 90.97 -6.75 60.86
N LYS A 72 91.47 -7.90 60.42
CA LYS A 72 92.82 -8.38 60.71
C LYS A 72 93.91 -7.41 60.23
N GLY A 73 93.79 -6.89 59.02
CA GLY A 73 94.73 -5.91 58.48
C GLY A 73 94.72 -4.57 59.21
N SER A 74 93.59 -4.17 59.79
CA SER A 74 93.51 -2.99 60.64
C SER A 74 94.30 -3.17 61.94
N LEU A 75 94.31 -4.38 62.51
CA LEU A 75 95.14 -4.71 63.67
C LEU A 75 96.63 -4.65 63.33
N VAL A 76 97.05 -5.15 62.15
CA VAL A 76 98.46 -5.03 61.71
C VAL A 76 98.86 -3.58 61.47
N LYS A 77 97.95 -2.78 60.89
CA LYS A 77 98.18 -1.34 60.74
C LYS A 77 98.35 -0.67 62.11
N GLN A 78 97.50 -0.98 63.09
CA GLN A 78 97.65 -0.46 64.45
C GLN A 78 98.97 -0.94 65.08
N MET A 79 99.32 -2.21 64.89
CA MET A 79 100.58 -2.81 65.31
C MET A 79 101.77 -1.97 64.83
N SER A 80 101.79 -1.57 63.56
CA SER A 80 102.87 -0.76 62.97
C SER A 80 103.06 0.63 63.61
N THR A 81 102.04 1.17 64.28
CA THR A 81 102.11 2.50 64.93
C THR A 81 102.67 2.44 66.35
N ASN A 82 102.92 1.25 66.89
CA ASN A 82 103.45 1.11 68.23
C ASN A 82 104.89 1.62 68.30
N THR A 83 105.11 2.69 69.08
CA THR A 83 106.41 3.34 69.25
C THR A 83 107.49 2.36 69.73
N LEU A 84 107.12 1.33 70.50
CA LEU A 84 108.04 0.31 70.99
C LEU A 84 108.69 -0.47 69.84
N PHE A 85 107.92 -0.82 68.80
CA PHE A 85 108.44 -1.57 67.65
C PHE A 85 109.38 -0.71 66.81
N ARG A 86 109.07 0.59 66.66
CA ARG A 86 110.00 1.54 66.05
C ARG A 86 111.31 1.64 66.85
N GLN A 87 111.21 1.83 68.17
CA GLN A 87 112.38 1.93 69.04
C GLN A 87 113.24 0.67 68.99
N TYR A 88 112.61 -0.52 69.04
CA TYR A 88 113.30 -1.79 68.83
C TYR A 88 114.04 -1.82 67.50
N ILE A 89 113.38 -1.38 66.41
CA ILE A 89 113.99 -1.40 65.09
C ILE A 89 115.20 -0.46 65.01
N GLU A 90 115.10 0.73 65.58
CA GLU A 90 116.15 1.76 65.52
C GLU A 90 117.37 1.45 66.39
N THR A 91 117.19 0.79 67.55
CA THR A 91 118.29 0.53 68.50
C THR A 91 118.99 -0.82 68.33
N THR A 92 118.44 -1.74 67.56
CA THR A 92 118.98 -3.09 67.41
C THR A 92 119.89 -3.17 66.19
N GLU A 93 121.21 -3.15 66.36
CA GLU A 93 122.17 -3.01 65.26
C GLU A 93 122.71 -4.32 64.67
N SER A 94 122.48 -5.47 65.33
CA SER A 94 122.87 -6.79 64.81
C SER A 94 121.86 -7.87 65.14
N ALA A 95 121.89 -8.98 64.38
CA ALA A 95 121.01 -10.13 64.62
C ALA A 95 121.24 -10.77 66.01
N GLU A 96 122.47 -10.79 66.50
CA GLU A 96 122.81 -11.30 67.84
C GLU A 96 122.20 -10.45 68.96
N MET A 97 122.03 -9.14 68.73
CA MET A 97 121.39 -8.21 69.66
C MET A 97 119.87 -8.30 69.66
N ALA A 98 119.25 -9.00 68.70
CA ALA A 98 117.80 -9.02 68.53
C ALA A 98 117.04 -9.49 69.78
N LYS A 99 117.63 -10.37 70.59
CA LYS A 99 117.02 -10.88 71.85
C LYS A 99 117.43 -10.11 73.11
N THR A 100 118.53 -9.37 73.06
CA THR A 100 119.12 -8.67 74.23
C THR A 100 119.00 -7.15 74.17
N SER A 101 118.47 -6.61 73.06
CA SER A 101 118.17 -5.19 72.88
C SER A 101 117.28 -4.67 74.01
N PRO A 102 117.45 -3.41 74.47
CA PRO A 102 116.70 -2.86 75.61
C PRO A 102 115.18 -3.02 75.50
N TYR A 103 114.66 -2.99 74.26
CA TYR A 103 113.22 -3.07 73.98
C TYR A 103 112.75 -4.47 73.56
N ALA A 104 113.66 -5.47 73.46
CA ALA A 104 113.35 -6.80 72.93
C ALA A 104 112.29 -7.54 73.77
N ALA A 105 112.47 -7.57 75.10
CA ALA A 105 111.57 -8.31 76.00
C ALA A 105 110.13 -7.76 75.97
N GLU A 106 109.97 -6.44 76.01
CA GLU A 106 108.66 -5.80 75.91
C GLU A 106 108.05 -5.94 74.52
N THR A 107 108.87 -5.91 73.46
CA THR A 107 108.43 -6.12 72.08
C THR A 107 107.84 -7.52 71.91
N VAL A 108 108.55 -8.56 72.36
CA VAL A 108 108.05 -9.95 72.32
C VAL A 108 106.76 -10.09 73.13
N ALA A 109 106.71 -9.52 74.35
CA ALA A 109 105.51 -9.58 75.19
C ALA A 109 104.30 -8.90 74.54
N THR A 110 104.51 -7.77 73.85
CA THR A 110 103.46 -7.05 73.12
C THR A 110 102.97 -7.86 71.92
N LEU A 111 103.87 -8.44 71.13
CA LEU A 111 103.52 -9.31 70.00
C LEU A 111 102.76 -10.57 70.47
N ALA A 112 103.17 -11.17 71.59
CA ALA A 112 102.48 -12.31 72.20
C ALA A 112 101.07 -11.96 72.68
N ALA A 113 100.87 -10.75 73.23
CA ALA A 113 99.55 -10.28 73.62
C ALA A 113 98.61 -10.12 72.41
N ILE A 114 99.13 -9.62 71.27
CA ILE A 114 98.36 -9.48 70.03
C ILE A 114 97.88 -10.85 69.53
N VAL A 115 98.76 -11.85 69.47
CA VAL A 115 98.39 -13.22 69.06
C VAL A 115 97.40 -13.87 70.04
N LYS A 116 97.49 -13.56 71.34
CA LYS A 116 96.57 -14.09 72.35
C LYS A 116 95.17 -13.48 72.23
N GLU A 117 95.06 -12.18 71.98
CA GLU A 117 93.78 -11.47 71.81
C GLU A 117 93.13 -11.78 70.46
N GLU A 118 93.92 -12.09 69.43
CA GLU A 118 93.43 -12.52 68.11
C GLU A 118 93.95 -13.93 67.78
N PRO A 119 93.26 -15.00 68.24
CA PRO A 119 93.69 -16.39 68.06
C PRO A 119 93.81 -16.85 66.61
N SER A 120 93.27 -16.09 65.64
CA SER A 120 93.41 -16.41 64.22
C SER A 120 94.76 -15.98 63.64
N PHE A 121 95.57 -15.21 64.38
CA PHE A 121 96.98 -15.03 64.07
C PHE A 121 97.75 -16.25 64.56
N ALA A 122 98.43 -16.92 63.64
CA ALA A 122 99.40 -17.94 63.97
C ALA A 122 100.60 -17.29 64.65
N ASP A 123 101.10 -16.20 64.08
CA ASP A 123 102.27 -15.47 64.56
C ASP A 123 102.14 -13.97 64.32
N ALA A 124 102.79 -13.17 65.16
CA ALA A 124 102.96 -11.73 64.99
C ALA A 124 104.43 -11.38 65.15
N TRP A 125 104.98 -10.65 64.18
CA TRP A 125 106.39 -10.34 64.12
C TRP A 125 106.68 -8.96 63.52
N ILE A 126 107.85 -8.43 63.84
CA ILE A 126 108.40 -7.23 63.23
C ILE A 126 109.78 -7.51 62.67
N ALA A 127 110.15 -6.83 61.61
CA ALA A 127 111.49 -6.92 61.06
C ALA A 127 111.92 -5.61 60.41
N GLY A 128 113.10 -5.13 60.78
CA GLY A 128 113.76 -4.02 60.09
C GLY A 128 114.43 -4.43 58.79
N ILE A 129 114.56 -3.48 57.86
CA ILE A 129 114.98 -3.73 56.47
C ILE A 129 116.27 -3.02 56.06
N HIS A 130 116.86 -2.18 56.92
CA HIS A 130 118.07 -1.39 56.62
C HIS A 130 119.26 -1.78 57.51
N GLY A 131 119.43 -3.08 57.78
CA GLY A 131 120.52 -3.59 58.61
C GLY A 131 120.41 -3.26 60.10
N LYS A 132 119.24 -2.80 60.55
CA LYS A 132 118.85 -2.63 61.97
C LYS A 132 117.47 -3.23 62.20
N GLY A 133 117.15 -3.59 63.44
CA GLY A 133 115.80 -3.99 63.84
C GLY A 133 115.35 -5.38 63.42
N PHE A 134 116.30 -6.22 62.98
CA PHE A 134 116.22 -7.64 62.68
C PHE A 134 114.97 -8.36 63.23
N PHE A 135 114.41 -9.29 62.44
CA PHE A 135 113.22 -10.09 62.77
C PHE A 135 113.11 -10.47 64.25
N LEU A 136 111.94 -10.21 64.84
CA LEU A 136 111.55 -10.63 66.18
C LEU A 136 110.06 -10.98 66.19
N GLN A 137 109.72 -12.11 66.80
CA GLN A 137 108.39 -12.73 66.80
C GLN A 137 107.82 -12.88 68.22
N ASN A 138 106.51 -13.04 68.32
CA ASN A 138 105.74 -13.23 69.55
C ASN A 138 106.23 -14.36 70.47
N ASP A 139 106.80 -15.44 69.94
CA ASP A 139 107.33 -16.57 70.70
C ASP A 139 108.81 -16.37 71.11
N GLY A 140 109.39 -15.21 70.78
CA GLY A 140 110.80 -14.89 71.02
C GLY A 140 111.76 -15.47 69.98
N ALA A 141 111.25 -16.03 68.86
CA ALA A 141 112.07 -16.30 67.68
C ALA A 141 112.62 -14.98 67.13
N ALA A 142 113.90 -14.97 66.76
CA ALA A 142 114.59 -13.79 66.27
C ALA A 142 115.49 -14.14 65.08
N SER A 143 115.93 -13.13 64.32
CA SER A 143 116.79 -13.32 63.14
C SER A 143 118.00 -14.20 63.46
N LYS A 144 118.16 -15.28 62.69
CA LYS A 144 119.43 -15.97 62.56
C LYS A 144 120.38 -15.12 61.70
N PRO A 145 121.71 -15.29 61.79
CA PRO A 145 122.66 -14.49 61.03
C PRO A 145 122.48 -14.54 59.50
N ASP A 146 121.82 -15.59 58.98
CA ASP A 146 121.52 -15.82 57.56
C ASP A 146 120.12 -15.35 57.13
N PHE A 147 119.33 -14.74 58.04
CA PHE A 147 118.01 -14.25 57.70
C PHE A 147 118.09 -12.96 56.86
N ASP A 148 117.70 -13.06 55.58
CA ASP A 148 117.52 -11.91 54.69
C ASP A 148 116.05 -11.74 54.32
N ILE A 149 115.46 -10.64 54.77
CA ILE A 149 114.07 -10.27 54.45
C ILE A 149 113.90 -9.90 52.97
N HIS A 150 114.93 -9.41 52.28
CA HIS A 150 114.84 -9.00 50.87
C HIS A 150 114.67 -10.17 49.91
N SER A 151 115.16 -11.35 50.28
CA SER A 151 115.03 -12.58 49.50
C SER A 151 113.62 -13.20 49.53
N ARG A 152 112.71 -12.67 50.37
CA ARG A 152 111.41 -13.30 50.62
C ARG A 152 110.40 -12.97 49.53
N PRO A 153 109.55 -13.94 49.12
CA PRO A 153 108.62 -13.76 48.00
C PRO A 153 107.58 -12.67 48.27
N TYR A 154 107.29 -12.38 49.54
CA TYR A 154 106.38 -11.31 49.96
C TYR A 154 107.05 -9.92 50.05
N PHE A 155 108.38 -9.82 50.07
CA PHE A 155 109.05 -8.55 50.37
C PHE A 155 108.82 -7.49 49.30
N LYS A 156 109.15 -7.79 48.04
CA LYS A 156 108.97 -6.83 46.93
C LYS A 156 107.51 -6.38 46.79
N PRO A 157 106.51 -7.28 46.79
CA PRO A 157 105.11 -6.89 46.79
C PRO A 157 104.69 -6.05 48.00
N ALA A 158 105.16 -6.38 49.22
CA ALA A 158 104.84 -5.63 50.43
C ALA A 158 105.41 -4.21 50.42
N VAL A 159 106.59 -4.01 49.83
CA VAL A 159 107.19 -2.68 49.62
C VAL A 159 106.40 -1.91 48.57
N GLU A 160 106.07 -2.53 47.44
CA GLU A 160 105.31 -1.90 46.34
C GLU A 160 103.90 -1.47 46.78
N ALA A 161 103.29 -2.19 47.73
CA ALA A 161 101.97 -1.86 48.26
C ALA A 161 101.95 -0.54 49.07
N ASP A 162 103.08 -0.11 49.65
CA ASP A 162 103.22 1.07 50.53
C ASP A 162 102.04 1.26 51.52
N GLY A 163 101.61 0.15 52.12
CA GLY A 163 100.38 0.07 52.89
C GLY A 163 100.05 -1.36 53.29
N LEU A 164 98.75 -1.66 53.43
CA LEU A 164 98.31 -2.99 53.82
C LEU A 164 98.46 -3.97 52.65
N TYR A 165 99.18 -5.06 52.87
CA TYR A 165 99.41 -6.09 51.86
C TYR A 165 99.07 -7.47 52.41
N TYR A 166 98.29 -8.25 51.64
CA TYR A 166 98.00 -9.65 51.90
C TYR A 166 98.82 -10.49 50.93
N SER A 167 99.66 -11.39 51.45
CA SER A 167 100.50 -12.21 50.58
C SER A 167 99.72 -13.35 49.93
N GLU A 168 100.24 -13.87 48.83
CA GLU A 168 99.94 -15.25 48.43
C GLU A 168 100.44 -16.23 49.52
N PRO A 169 99.86 -17.44 49.63
CA PRO A 169 100.31 -18.43 50.61
C PRO A 169 101.78 -18.78 50.40
N TYR A 170 102.56 -18.74 51.48
CA TYR A 170 103.99 -19.07 51.47
C TYR A 170 104.34 -20.00 52.63
N LYS A 171 105.51 -20.65 52.56
CA LYS A 171 106.00 -21.49 53.65
C LYS A 171 106.69 -20.61 54.68
N ASP A 172 106.20 -20.64 55.91
CA ASP A 172 106.82 -20.00 57.05
C ASP A 172 108.22 -20.59 57.31
N VAL A 173 109.16 -19.73 57.69
CA VAL A 173 110.58 -20.04 57.78
C VAL A 173 110.91 -20.81 59.07
N ASN A 174 110.12 -20.61 60.13
CA ASN A 174 110.36 -21.20 61.43
C ASN A 174 109.62 -22.53 61.59
N THR A 175 108.36 -22.58 61.16
CA THR A 175 107.46 -23.72 61.35
C THR A 175 107.38 -24.63 60.12
N GLY A 176 107.74 -24.14 58.93
CA GLY A 176 107.57 -24.85 57.65
C GLY A 176 106.11 -24.98 57.19
N SER A 177 105.16 -24.43 57.95
CA SER A 177 103.74 -24.46 57.63
C SER A 177 103.41 -23.46 56.53
N VAL A 178 102.37 -23.75 55.73
CA VAL A 178 101.86 -22.79 54.76
C VAL A 178 101.03 -21.75 55.50
N VAL A 179 101.43 -20.50 55.41
CA VAL A 179 100.79 -19.35 56.04
C VAL A 179 100.50 -18.27 55.01
N MET A 180 99.61 -17.36 55.37
CA MET A 180 99.37 -16.13 54.62
C MET A 180 99.71 -14.95 55.52
N GLY A 181 100.64 -14.11 55.08
CA GLY A 181 101.09 -12.96 55.83
C GLY A 181 100.27 -11.71 55.50
N ILE A 182 99.97 -10.93 56.52
CA ILE A 182 99.44 -9.58 56.40
C ILE A 182 100.52 -8.61 56.85
N PHE A 183 100.88 -7.67 55.99
CA PHE A 183 102.02 -6.78 56.18
C PHE A 183 101.57 -5.32 56.24
N TYR A 184 102.20 -4.54 57.10
CA TYR A 184 102.08 -3.08 57.09
C TYR A 184 103.44 -2.41 57.35
N PRO A 185 103.82 -1.36 56.59
CA PRO A 185 105.11 -0.70 56.74
C PRO A 185 105.25 0.05 58.07
N ILE A 186 106.40 -0.13 58.73
CA ILE A 186 106.85 0.70 59.86
C ILE A 186 107.79 1.76 59.31
N LYS A 187 107.42 3.03 59.49
CA LYS A 187 108.20 4.20 59.06
C LYS A 187 108.84 4.90 60.25
N ASP A 188 109.99 5.54 60.05
CA ASP A 188 110.65 6.39 61.05
C ASP A 188 109.97 7.76 61.22
N SER A 189 110.55 8.62 62.04
CA SER A 189 110.07 10.01 62.26
C SER A 189 110.18 10.91 61.02
N SER A 190 111.03 10.56 60.05
CA SER A 190 111.18 11.25 58.75
C SER A 190 110.30 10.64 57.66
N ASN A 191 109.41 9.72 58.02
CA ASN A 191 108.51 8.98 57.14
C ASN A 191 109.23 8.05 56.14
N GLN A 192 110.47 7.64 56.41
CA GLN A 192 111.18 6.62 55.64
C GLN A 192 110.84 5.22 56.15
N LEU A 193 110.68 4.26 55.24
CA LEU A 193 110.42 2.86 55.58
C LEU A 193 111.63 2.26 56.31
N ILE A 194 111.45 1.75 57.51
CA ILE A 194 112.52 1.13 58.31
C ILE A 194 112.28 -0.34 58.59
N GLY A 195 111.06 -0.82 58.46
CA GLY A 195 110.71 -2.22 58.66
C GLY A 195 109.25 -2.51 58.37
N PHE A 196 108.80 -3.71 58.74
CA PHE A 196 107.41 -4.14 58.63
C PHE A 196 106.90 -4.68 59.96
N ALA A 197 105.64 -4.40 60.23
CA ALA A 197 104.80 -5.15 61.15
C ALA A 197 104.06 -6.18 60.32
N ALA A 198 104.13 -7.44 60.71
CA ALA A 198 103.47 -8.52 60.00
C ALA A 198 102.83 -9.52 60.97
N VAL A 199 101.73 -10.11 60.52
CA VAL A 199 101.12 -11.26 61.19
C VAL A 199 100.89 -12.35 60.17
N ASP A 200 101.07 -13.60 60.58
CA ASP A 200 100.81 -14.76 59.76
C ASP A 200 99.51 -15.42 60.20
N ILE A 201 98.67 -15.78 59.24
CA ILE A 201 97.47 -16.56 59.45
C ILE A 201 97.74 -17.97 58.94
N ALA A 202 97.54 -18.97 59.81
CA ALA A 202 97.74 -20.35 59.43
C ALA A 202 96.68 -20.78 58.42
N PHE A 203 97.12 -21.37 57.31
CA PHE A 203 96.21 -21.81 56.25
C PHE A 203 95.22 -22.88 56.73
N LYS A 204 95.56 -23.64 57.79
CA LYS A 204 94.71 -24.67 58.41
C LYS A 204 93.33 -24.15 58.85
N ASP A 205 93.21 -22.86 59.12
CA ASP A 205 91.98 -22.25 59.65
C ASP A 205 91.04 -21.74 58.54
N ILE A 206 91.53 -21.62 57.29
CA ILE A 206 90.74 -21.18 56.13
C ILE A 206 89.67 -22.22 55.71
N PRO A 207 89.96 -23.54 55.67
CA PRO A 207 88.96 -24.54 55.31
C PRO A 207 87.70 -24.55 56.19
N ALA A 208 87.84 -24.33 57.50
CA ALA A 208 86.70 -24.30 58.42
C ALA A 208 85.76 -23.12 58.12
N VAL A 209 86.33 -21.95 57.81
CA VAL A 209 85.57 -20.75 57.41
C VAL A 209 84.85 -21.00 56.09
N MET A 210 85.55 -21.51 55.07
CA MET A 210 84.94 -21.76 53.76
C MET A 210 83.86 -22.85 53.80
N GLN A 211 84.02 -23.88 54.63
CA GLN A 211 83.01 -24.93 54.81
C GLN A 211 81.68 -24.39 55.38
N SER A 212 81.74 -23.34 56.21
CA SER A 212 80.54 -22.70 56.76
C SER A 212 79.71 -21.93 55.72
N TYR A 213 80.28 -21.67 54.55
CA TYR A 213 79.62 -20.94 53.45
C TYR A 213 78.90 -21.83 52.43
N SER A 214 78.59 -23.08 52.77
CA SER A 214 77.79 -23.95 51.89
C SER A 214 76.37 -23.40 51.67
N LEU A 215 75.81 -23.68 50.49
CA LEU A 215 74.49 -23.23 50.10
C LEU A 215 73.53 -24.41 49.91
N GLY A 216 72.44 -24.43 50.67
CA GLY A 216 71.47 -25.52 50.63
C GLY A 216 72.07 -26.81 51.20
N SER A 217 71.46 -27.93 50.84
CA SER A 217 71.89 -29.27 51.27
C SER A 217 72.86 -29.92 50.29
N THR A 218 72.86 -29.51 49.02
CA THR A 218 73.70 -30.10 47.96
C THR A 218 74.89 -29.22 47.54
N GLY A 219 74.92 -27.96 47.97
CA GLY A 219 75.92 -26.97 47.54
C GLY A 219 77.20 -26.95 48.37
N TYR A 220 78.28 -26.46 47.74
CA TYR A 220 79.58 -26.31 48.39
C TYR A 220 80.30 -25.04 47.91
N SER A 221 81.33 -24.62 48.65
CA SER A 221 82.14 -23.43 48.34
C SER A 221 83.50 -23.80 47.77
N ILE A 222 84.09 -22.88 47.01
CA ILE A 222 85.43 -22.96 46.43
C ILE A 222 86.13 -21.64 46.71
N LEU A 223 87.39 -21.68 47.12
CA LEU A 223 88.25 -20.50 47.24
C LEU A 223 89.44 -20.67 46.31
N ALA A 224 89.75 -19.66 45.51
CA ALA A 224 90.89 -19.64 44.61
C ALA A 224 91.72 -18.37 44.81
N SER A 225 93.04 -18.48 44.73
CA SER A 225 93.95 -17.34 44.82
C SER A 225 93.89 -16.46 43.56
N LYS A 226 94.60 -15.33 43.59
CA LYS A 226 94.71 -14.42 42.43
C LYS A 226 95.38 -15.10 41.23
N THR A 227 96.29 -16.05 41.50
CA THR A 227 97.00 -16.86 40.50
C THR A 227 96.25 -18.13 40.12
N GLY A 228 95.03 -18.32 40.63
CA GLY A 228 94.16 -19.45 40.34
C GLY A 228 94.43 -20.70 41.18
N ASP A 229 95.35 -20.67 42.15
CA ASP A 229 95.61 -21.82 43.01
C ASP A 229 94.39 -22.10 43.87
N ILE A 230 93.91 -23.35 43.89
CA ILE A 230 92.75 -23.71 44.70
C ILE A 230 93.15 -23.68 46.16
N LEU A 231 92.58 -22.74 46.91
CA LEU A 231 92.83 -22.57 48.33
C LEU A 231 91.83 -23.34 49.19
N TYR A 232 90.62 -23.56 48.69
CA TYR A 232 89.64 -24.43 49.32
C TYR A 232 88.78 -25.13 48.27
N HIS A 233 88.59 -26.42 48.47
CA HIS A 233 87.62 -27.24 47.74
C HIS A 233 87.24 -28.45 48.62
N PRO A 234 86.01 -28.99 48.54
CA PRO A 234 85.62 -30.17 49.31
C PRO A 234 86.51 -31.40 49.04
N ASP A 235 86.92 -31.57 47.79
CA ASP A 235 87.98 -32.51 47.40
C ASP A 235 89.37 -31.97 47.77
N GLN A 236 89.93 -32.51 48.85
CA GLN A 236 91.23 -32.14 49.40
C GLN A 236 92.39 -32.45 48.44
N ASN A 237 92.21 -33.28 47.41
CA ASN A 237 93.26 -33.56 46.44
C ASN A 237 93.52 -32.41 45.47
N LYS A 238 92.64 -31.39 45.43
CA LYS A 238 92.79 -30.21 44.56
C LYS A 238 93.48 -29.04 45.24
N VAL A 239 93.37 -28.94 46.57
CA VAL A 239 93.86 -27.80 47.36
C VAL A 239 95.39 -27.71 47.27
N LEU A 240 95.89 -26.55 46.82
CA LEU A 240 97.31 -26.24 46.58
C LEU A 240 98.04 -27.18 45.59
N LYS A 241 97.31 -28.03 44.86
CA LYS A 241 97.85 -28.97 43.86
C LYS A 241 97.35 -28.68 42.45
N GLU A 242 96.19 -28.04 42.34
CA GLU A 242 95.55 -27.68 41.08
C GLU A 242 95.27 -26.18 41.01
N LYS A 243 95.26 -25.67 39.79
CA LYS A 243 94.78 -24.33 39.45
C LYS A 243 93.36 -24.41 38.90
N ILE A 244 92.45 -23.61 39.44
CA ILE A 244 91.02 -23.60 39.06
C ILE A 244 90.82 -23.25 37.59
N ASN A 245 91.67 -22.38 37.03
CA ASN A 245 91.63 -21.98 35.62
C ASN A 245 92.20 -23.03 34.65
N GLU A 246 92.78 -24.11 35.17
CA GLU A 246 93.30 -25.26 34.43
C GLU A 246 92.48 -26.54 34.66
N SER A 247 91.44 -26.46 35.52
CA SER A 247 90.50 -27.56 35.74
C SER A 247 89.73 -27.94 34.46
N THR A 248 89.33 -29.21 34.35
CA THR A 248 88.58 -29.71 33.18
C THR A 248 87.11 -29.31 33.21
N GLY A 249 86.50 -29.18 32.02
CA GLY A 249 85.07 -28.89 31.86
C GLY A 249 84.67 -27.46 32.23
N ASP A 250 83.38 -27.27 32.51
CA ASP A 250 82.79 -25.95 32.75
C ASP A 250 83.42 -25.23 33.95
N LEU A 251 83.94 -25.97 34.94
CA LEU A 251 84.58 -25.40 36.12
C LEU A 251 85.88 -24.66 35.79
N GLY A 252 86.63 -25.12 34.77
CA GLY A 252 87.83 -24.43 34.28
C GLY A 252 87.52 -23.07 33.66
N GLU A 253 86.42 -22.98 32.90
CA GLU A 253 85.95 -21.72 32.32
C GLU A 253 85.48 -20.74 33.39
N ILE A 254 84.81 -21.23 34.44
CA ILE A 254 84.49 -20.40 35.62
C ILE A 254 85.76 -19.96 36.34
N GLY A 255 86.75 -20.84 36.47
CA GLY A 255 88.05 -20.52 37.04
C GLY A 255 88.77 -19.38 36.32
N LYS A 256 88.72 -19.35 34.97
CA LYS A 256 89.25 -18.24 34.16
C LYS A 256 88.57 -16.89 34.46
N LYS A 257 87.25 -16.92 34.66
CA LYS A 257 86.47 -15.71 34.99
C LYS A 257 86.73 -15.24 36.42
N MET A 258 86.86 -16.17 37.35
CA MET A 258 87.25 -15.89 38.74
C MET A 258 88.60 -15.16 38.80
N ILE A 259 89.64 -15.65 38.12
CA ILE A 259 90.95 -14.98 38.12
C ILE A 259 90.94 -13.64 37.35
N ALA A 260 90.01 -13.45 36.42
CA ALA A 260 89.83 -12.19 35.70
C ALA A 260 89.10 -11.11 36.53
N GLY A 261 88.63 -11.44 37.73
CA GLY A 261 87.89 -10.53 38.60
C GLY A 261 86.40 -10.39 38.24
N GLU A 262 85.87 -11.30 37.43
CA GLU A 262 84.46 -11.29 37.04
C GLU A 262 83.57 -11.89 38.14
N SER A 263 82.30 -11.47 38.13
CA SER A 263 81.27 -12.07 38.97
C SER A 263 80.07 -12.47 38.15
N GLY A 264 79.46 -13.62 38.44
CA GLY A 264 78.28 -14.08 37.72
C GLY A 264 77.73 -15.39 38.27
N VAL A 265 76.65 -15.84 37.65
CA VAL A 265 76.05 -17.16 37.90
C VAL A 265 75.93 -17.89 36.58
N GLN A 266 76.31 -19.16 36.55
CA GLN A 266 76.12 -20.02 35.38
C GLN A 266 75.69 -21.41 35.82
N LEU A 267 74.90 -22.08 34.96
CA LEU A 267 74.68 -23.51 35.08
C LEU A 267 75.89 -24.24 34.48
N ILE A 268 76.49 -25.12 35.26
CA ILE A 268 77.64 -25.92 34.89
C ILE A 268 77.35 -27.40 35.07
N ASN A 269 78.08 -28.24 34.34
CA ASN A 269 78.16 -29.66 34.60
C ASN A 269 79.42 -29.96 35.42
N ASP A 270 79.22 -30.26 36.70
CA ASP A 270 80.27 -30.66 37.61
C ASP A 270 80.27 -32.18 37.74
N ASN A 271 81.17 -32.84 37.00
CA ASN A 271 81.39 -34.29 37.03
C ASN A 271 80.13 -35.16 36.85
N GLY A 272 79.20 -34.73 35.99
CA GLY A 272 77.98 -35.46 35.64
C GLY A 272 76.72 -34.94 36.35
N GLU A 273 76.84 -34.00 37.27
CA GLU A 273 75.72 -33.34 37.94
C GLU A 273 75.58 -31.89 37.49
N ARG A 274 74.37 -31.50 37.07
CA ARG A 274 74.07 -30.11 36.70
C ARG A 274 73.92 -29.26 37.96
N ARG A 275 74.75 -28.24 38.09
CA ARG A 275 74.82 -27.35 39.25
C ARG A 275 74.84 -25.90 38.80
N TYR A 276 74.13 -25.03 39.49
CA TYR A 276 74.35 -23.60 39.35
C TYR A 276 75.57 -23.23 40.19
N ILE A 277 76.50 -22.48 39.62
CA ILE A 277 77.65 -21.90 40.32
C ILE A 277 77.60 -20.38 40.24
N GLY A 278 77.65 -19.73 41.40
CA GLY A 278 77.93 -18.31 41.52
C GLY A 278 79.40 -18.10 41.81
N TYR A 279 80.02 -17.11 41.18
CA TYR A 279 81.41 -16.76 41.43
C TYR A 279 81.56 -15.24 41.57
N ALA A 280 82.48 -14.80 42.44
CA ALA A 280 82.86 -13.41 42.61
C ALA A 280 84.28 -13.29 43.20
N THR A 281 84.92 -12.14 42.98
CA THR A 281 86.31 -11.89 43.40
C THR A 281 86.40 -10.75 44.42
N SER A 282 87.19 -10.97 45.46
CA SER A 282 87.57 -9.97 46.46
C SER A 282 88.37 -8.84 45.81
N LYS A 283 88.01 -7.60 46.13
CA LYS A 283 88.79 -6.43 45.70
C LYS A 283 90.02 -6.17 46.57
N ASP A 284 90.00 -6.67 47.81
CA ASP A 284 91.04 -6.41 48.81
C ASP A 284 92.19 -7.43 48.69
N THR A 285 91.90 -8.72 48.50
CA THR A 285 92.93 -9.78 48.36
C THR A 285 93.15 -10.22 46.91
N GLY A 286 92.17 -10.01 46.03
CA GLY A 286 92.19 -10.57 44.67
C GLY A 286 91.82 -12.05 44.59
N TRP A 287 91.44 -12.67 45.70
CA TRP A 287 91.00 -14.07 45.74
C TRP A 287 89.52 -14.19 45.37
N SER A 288 89.14 -15.33 44.80
CA SER A 288 87.80 -15.56 44.28
C SER A 288 87.07 -16.66 45.01
N VAL A 289 85.78 -16.45 45.26
CA VAL A 289 84.87 -17.42 45.87
C VAL A 289 83.89 -17.94 44.83
N GLY A 290 83.73 -19.26 44.77
CA GLY A 290 82.65 -19.94 44.06
C GLY A 290 81.69 -20.60 45.03
N LEU A 291 80.39 -20.51 44.81
CA LEU A 291 79.35 -21.25 45.54
C LEU A 291 78.50 -22.06 44.55
N THR A 292 78.24 -23.33 44.86
CA THR A 292 77.42 -24.21 44.00
C THR A 292 76.10 -24.60 44.66
N ILE A 293 75.09 -24.99 43.87
CA ILE A 293 73.87 -25.70 44.29
C ILE A 293 73.37 -26.63 43.16
N SER A 294 72.83 -27.81 43.47
CA SER A 294 72.29 -28.72 42.44
C SER A 294 71.02 -28.16 41.78
N GLU A 295 70.84 -28.43 40.48
CA GLU A 295 69.63 -28.04 39.75
C GLU A 295 68.37 -28.75 40.30
N GLN A 296 68.53 -29.99 40.80
CA GLN A 296 67.41 -30.74 41.37
C GLN A 296 66.89 -30.11 42.66
N GLU A 297 67.77 -29.65 43.55
CA GLU A 297 67.38 -28.91 44.76
C GLU A 297 66.74 -27.57 44.38
N ALA A 298 67.34 -26.85 43.44
CA ALA A 298 66.85 -25.55 42.94
C ALA A 298 65.43 -25.62 42.34
N LEU A 299 65.03 -26.75 41.75
CA LEU A 299 63.72 -26.95 41.10
C LEU A 299 62.78 -27.88 41.89
N SER A 300 63.13 -28.29 43.10
CA SER A 300 62.37 -29.28 43.88
C SER A 300 60.92 -28.83 44.18
N GLU A 301 60.68 -27.53 44.34
CA GLU A 301 59.35 -26.95 44.59
C GLU A 301 58.40 -27.04 43.37
N LEU A 302 58.94 -27.11 42.14
CA LEU A 302 58.16 -27.16 40.90
C LEU A 302 57.32 -28.44 40.80
N ARG A 303 57.83 -29.55 41.37
CA ARG A 303 57.17 -30.86 41.30
C ARG A 303 55.90 -30.92 42.16
N SER A 304 55.94 -30.32 43.35
CA SER A 304 54.77 -30.23 44.25
C SER A 304 53.69 -29.29 43.68
N PHE A 305 54.10 -28.17 43.08
CA PHE A 305 53.19 -27.23 42.42
C PHE A 305 52.40 -27.84 41.25
N THR A 306 53.06 -28.72 40.48
CA THR A 306 52.45 -29.38 39.31
C THR A 306 51.26 -30.27 39.70
N TRP A 307 51.37 -31.04 40.78
CA TRP A 307 50.29 -31.95 41.22
C TRP A 307 49.09 -31.21 41.83
N ILE A 308 49.32 -30.12 42.56
CA ILE A 308 48.24 -29.27 43.11
C ILE A 308 47.42 -28.64 41.97
N THR A 309 48.09 -28.15 40.92
CA THR A 309 47.44 -27.48 39.79
C THR A 309 46.55 -28.44 38.98
N ILE A 310 47.01 -29.67 38.73
CA ILE A 310 46.22 -30.70 38.02
C ILE A 310 44.96 -31.08 38.81
N GLY A 311 45.07 -31.26 40.14
CA GLY A 311 43.93 -31.55 41.01
C GLY A 311 42.88 -30.44 41.03
N GLY A 312 43.31 -29.16 41.05
CA GLY A 312 42.43 -28.01 41.02
C GLY A 312 41.60 -27.89 39.73
N PHE A 313 42.23 -28.08 38.56
CA PHE A 313 41.51 -28.00 37.29
C PHE A 313 40.53 -29.16 37.08
N ALA A 314 40.84 -30.37 37.58
CA ALA A 314 39.90 -31.48 37.53
C ALA A 314 38.62 -31.18 38.33
N ALA A 315 38.75 -30.63 39.54
CA ALA A 315 37.60 -30.25 40.38
C ALA A 315 36.77 -29.09 39.76
N ALA A 316 37.44 -28.07 39.22
CA ALA A 316 36.78 -26.93 38.58
C ALA A 316 35.98 -27.34 37.33
N THR A 317 36.50 -28.30 36.54
CA THR A 317 35.81 -28.81 35.34
C THR A 317 34.49 -29.51 35.71
N ILE A 318 34.51 -30.37 36.73
CA ILE A 318 33.30 -31.08 37.20
C ILE A 318 32.23 -30.09 37.66
N LEU A 319 32.63 -29.06 38.41
CA LEU A 319 31.72 -28.04 38.94
C LEU A 319 31.06 -27.21 37.82
N LEU A 320 31.83 -26.81 36.79
CA LEU A 320 31.30 -26.07 35.63
C LEU A 320 30.29 -26.88 34.81
N VAL A 321 30.53 -28.18 34.64
CA VAL A 321 29.60 -29.07 33.92
C VAL A 321 28.24 -29.15 34.64
N VAL A 322 28.24 -29.23 35.97
CA VAL A 322 27.00 -29.26 36.78
C VAL A 322 26.21 -27.95 36.67
N ILE A 323 26.89 -26.80 36.78
CA ILE A 323 26.26 -25.48 36.66
C ILE A 323 25.67 -25.28 35.25
N CYS A 324 26.41 -25.67 34.22
CA CYS A 324 25.98 -25.54 32.83
C CYS A 324 24.73 -26.40 32.54
N TYR A 325 24.67 -27.62 33.09
CA TYR A 325 23.51 -28.50 32.95
C TYR A 325 22.24 -27.93 33.60
N ILE A 326 22.35 -27.36 34.79
CA ILE A 326 21.20 -26.79 35.53
C ILE A 326 20.66 -25.53 34.81
N THR A 327 21.54 -24.63 34.38
CA THR A 327 21.17 -23.38 33.70
C THR A 327 20.51 -23.62 32.34
N LEU A 328 21.05 -24.52 31.52
CA LEU A 328 20.43 -24.92 30.25
C LEU A 328 19.02 -25.52 30.45
N ARG A 329 18.84 -26.35 31.47
CA ARG A 329 17.54 -26.97 31.77
C ARG A 329 16.50 -25.95 32.26
N TYR A 330 16.93 -24.91 32.97
CA TYR A 330 16.06 -23.82 33.41
C TYR A 330 15.64 -22.92 32.25
N LEU A 331 16.58 -22.47 31.41
CA LEU A 331 16.32 -21.54 30.29
C LEU A 331 15.46 -22.17 29.18
N LEU A 332 15.63 -23.47 28.91
CA LEU A 332 14.92 -24.17 27.83
C LEU A 332 13.55 -24.75 28.26
N ARG A 333 13.13 -24.55 29.52
CA ARG A 333 11.87 -25.10 30.06
C ARG A 333 10.61 -24.51 29.39
N SER A 334 10.70 -23.31 28.83
CA SER A 334 9.56 -22.59 28.24
C SER A 334 9.32 -22.91 26.76
N ILE A 335 10.31 -23.46 26.04
CA ILE A 335 10.19 -23.79 24.61
C ILE A 335 9.09 -24.82 24.33
N PRO A 336 8.96 -25.95 25.06
CA PRO A 336 7.89 -26.91 24.81
C PRO A 336 6.49 -26.33 25.00
N LYS A 337 6.34 -25.38 25.95
CA LYS A 337 5.07 -24.69 26.19
C LYS A 337 4.71 -23.75 25.04
N LEU A 338 5.68 -23.01 24.50
CA LEU A 338 5.48 -22.15 23.33
C LEU A 338 5.14 -22.98 22.09
N LEU A 339 5.83 -24.10 21.88
CA LEU A 339 5.55 -25.04 20.78
C LEU A 339 4.14 -25.65 20.88
N ALA A 340 3.67 -25.97 22.09
CA ALA A 340 2.30 -26.45 22.30
C ALA A 340 1.25 -25.39 21.92
N LYS A 341 1.49 -24.11 22.22
CA LYS A 341 0.60 -23.00 21.84
C LYS A 341 0.58 -22.77 20.33
N ILE A 342 1.74 -22.80 19.67
CA ILE A 342 1.82 -22.71 18.20
C ILE A 342 1.07 -23.87 17.53
N LYS A 343 1.11 -25.07 18.12
CA LYS A 343 0.38 -26.24 17.62
C LYS A 343 -1.14 -26.13 17.78
N LEU A 344 -1.63 -25.36 18.75
CA LEU A 344 -3.06 -25.03 18.86
C LEU A 344 -3.48 -24.05 17.74
N ILE A 345 -2.65 -23.06 17.44
CA ILE A 345 -2.84 -22.12 16.31
C ILE A 345 -2.84 -22.85 14.96
N GLU A 346 -1.95 -23.83 14.77
CA GLU A 346 -1.92 -24.70 13.58
C GLU A 346 -3.27 -25.41 13.32
N ASN A 347 -3.99 -25.76 14.39
CA ASN A 347 -5.31 -26.38 14.31
C ASN A 347 -6.47 -25.36 14.26
N GLY A 348 -6.17 -24.08 14.06
CA GLY A 348 -7.17 -23.01 13.92
C GLY A 348 -7.61 -22.35 15.23
N ASP A 349 -7.04 -22.69 16.39
CA ASP A 349 -7.36 -22.01 17.66
C ASP A 349 -6.48 -20.76 17.88
N LEU A 350 -7.07 -19.58 17.65
CA LEU A 350 -6.41 -18.28 17.79
C LEU A 350 -6.67 -17.62 19.16
N THR A 351 -7.42 -18.28 20.05
CA THR A 351 -7.78 -17.74 21.38
C THR A 351 -6.71 -17.98 22.45
N VAL A 352 -5.58 -18.58 22.06
CA VAL A 352 -4.58 -19.09 22.98
C VAL A 352 -3.85 -17.94 23.68
N PRO A 353 -3.85 -17.87 25.02
CA PRO A 353 -3.21 -16.79 25.74
C PRO A 353 -1.68 -16.91 25.65
N PHE A 354 -1.00 -15.83 25.24
CA PHE A 354 0.45 -15.72 25.26
C PHE A 354 0.92 -15.03 26.53
N ASP A 355 1.97 -15.58 27.15
CA ASP A 355 2.59 -14.94 28.32
C ASP A 355 3.75 -14.08 27.78
N THR A 356 3.60 -12.77 27.91
CA THR A 356 4.49 -11.76 27.32
C THR A 356 5.41 -11.12 28.36
N ASN A 357 5.33 -11.54 29.62
CA ASN A 357 6.10 -10.97 30.73
C ASN A 357 7.60 -11.33 30.72
N SER A 358 8.02 -12.26 29.86
CA SER A 358 9.43 -12.67 29.76
C SER A 358 10.22 -11.66 28.93
N HIS A 359 11.29 -11.10 29.49
CA HIS A 359 12.13 -10.09 28.81
C HIS A 359 13.29 -10.70 28.00
N ASN A 360 13.32 -12.03 27.85
CA ASN A 360 14.33 -12.74 27.07
C ASN A 360 13.87 -13.01 25.63
N GLU A 361 14.74 -13.62 24.83
CA GLU A 361 14.52 -13.93 23.41
C GLU A 361 13.28 -14.81 23.20
N ILE A 362 12.98 -15.72 24.14
CA ILE A 362 11.76 -16.55 24.10
C ILE A 362 10.50 -15.71 24.31
N GLY A 363 10.58 -14.67 25.15
CA GLY A 363 9.52 -13.69 25.33
C GLY A 363 9.29 -12.82 24.09
N GLN A 364 10.35 -12.40 23.40
CA GLN A 364 10.24 -11.67 22.13
C GLN A 364 9.58 -12.53 21.03
N ILE A 365 9.91 -13.83 20.96
CA ILE A 365 9.23 -14.77 20.05
C ILE A 365 7.75 -14.92 20.43
N SER A 366 7.44 -15.08 21.73
CA SER A 366 6.08 -15.14 22.26
C SER A 366 5.25 -13.90 21.85
N GLN A 367 5.83 -12.70 21.99
CA GLN A 367 5.20 -11.44 21.59
C GLN A 367 5.02 -11.32 20.07
N GLY A 368 6.01 -11.73 19.28
CA GLY A 368 5.93 -11.73 17.82
C GLY A 368 4.81 -12.64 17.31
N VAL A 369 4.70 -13.85 17.86
CA VAL A 369 3.62 -14.80 17.54
C VAL A 369 2.27 -14.25 18.00
N TYR A 370 2.18 -13.63 19.19
CA TYR A 370 0.95 -12.99 19.65
C TYR A 370 0.46 -11.89 18.71
N ASN A 371 1.36 -10.98 18.30
CA ASN A 371 1.02 -9.90 17.36
C ASN A 371 0.55 -10.46 15.99
N MET A 372 1.16 -11.55 15.53
CA MET A 372 0.74 -12.25 14.32
C MET A 372 -0.67 -12.83 14.46
N VAL A 373 -0.96 -13.50 15.58
CA VAL A 373 -2.30 -14.04 15.89
C VAL A 373 -3.34 -12.93 15.90
N GLN A 374 -3.08 -11.80 16.57
CA GLN A 374 -4.02 -10.67 16.59
C GLN A 374 -4.31 -10.10 15.18
N LYS A 375 -3.28 -9.99 14.33
CA LYS A 375 -3.48 -9.55 12.94
C LYS A 375 -4.30 -10.55 12.12
N ILE A 376 -4.08 -11.85 12.32
CA ILE A 376 -4.89 -12.90 11.68
C ILE A 376 -6.34 -12.84 12.17
N GLN A 377 -6.58 -12.69 13.47
CA GLN A 377 -7.93 -12.51 14.03
C GLN A 377 -8.63 -11.30 13.42
N GLY A 378 -7.96 -10.14 13.33
CA GLY A 378 -8.51 -8.94 12.71
C GLY A 378 -8.83 -9.11 11.22
N MET A 379 -7.99 -9.81 10.46
CA MET A 379 -8.28 -10.15 9.05
C MET A 379 -9.49 -11.09 8.93
N LEU A 380 -9.56 -12.14 9.75
CA LEU A 380 -10.68 -13.10 9.73
C LEU A 380 -12.01 -12.42 10.08
N GLN A 381 -12.02 -11.50 11.06
CA GLN A 381 -13.20 -10.69 11.38
C GLN A 381 -13.61 -9.78 10.22
N MET A 382 -12.65 -9.12 9.56
CA MET A 382 -12.93 -8.27 8.40
C MET A 382 -13.47 -9.05 7.20
N VAL A 383 -12.90 -10.21 6.90
CA VAL A 383 -13.38 -11.12 5.83
C VAL A 383 -14.75 -11.68 6.19
N GLY A 384 -14.99 -12.06 7.45
CA GLY A 384 -16.29 -12.51 7.94
C GLY A 384 -17.38 -11.44 7.80
N GLY A 385 -17.08 -10.20 8.21
CA GLY A 385 -17.98 -9.06 8.01
C GLY A 385 -18.26 -8.78 6.53
N SER A 386 -17.23 -8.84 5.68
CA SER A 386 -17.37 -8.64 4.23
C SER A 386 -18.20 -9.74 3.57
N ALA A 387 -18.02 -11.00 3.98
CA ALA A 387 -18.84 -12.12 3.53
C ALA A 387 -20.31 -11.91 3.95
N GLN A 388 -20.57 -11.46 5.18
CA GLN A 388 -21.95 -11.21 5.61
C GLN A 388 -22.62 -10.08 4.79
N VAL A 389 -21.91 -9.00 4.50
CA VAL A 389 -22.41 -7.93 3.60
C VAL A 389 -22.63 -8.47 2.19
N LEU A 390 -21.74 -9.31 1.66
CA LEU A 390 -21.89 -9.92 0.33
C LEU A 390 -23.12 -10.85 0.28
N ASN A 391 -23.35 -11.65 1.32
CA ASN A 391 -24.50 -12.53 1.43
C ASN A 391 -25.82 -11.73 1.39
N GLN A 392 -25.91 -10.67 2.20
CA GLN A 392 -27.07 -9.79 2.24
C GLN A 392 -27.27 -9.08 0.89
N SER A 393 -26.22 -8.51 0.32
CA SER A 393 -26.28 -7.81 -0.97
C SER A 393 -26.74 -8.74 -2.10
N SER A 394 -26.30 -10.01 -2.07
CA SER A 394 -26.73 -11.02 -3.03
C SER A 394 -28.21 -11.38 -2.86
N HIS A 395 -28.69 -11.45 -1.62
CA HIS A 395 -30.11 -11.67 -1.34
C HIS A 395 -30.98 -10.49 -1.81
N ASP A 396 -30.52 -9.26 -1.58
CA ASP A 396 -31.21 -8.05 -2.05
C ASP A 396 -31.23 -8.00 -3.58
N LEU A 397 -30.13 -8.36 -4.24
CA LEU A 397 -30.02 -8.41 -5.71
C LEU A 397 -30.93 -9.49 -6.30
N GLN A 398 -31.06 -10.65 -5.65
CA GLN A 398 -32.02 -11.70 -6.01
C GLN A 398 -33.47 -11.18 -5.95
N SER A 399 -33.83 -10.51 -4.86
CA SER A 399 -35.17 -9.95 -4.67
C SER A 399 -35.49 -8.85 -5.69
N ILE A 400 -34.54 -7.94 -5.93
CA ILE A 400 -34.68 -6.88 -6.93
C ILE A 400 -34.83 -7.47 -8.33
N SER A 401 -34.01 -8.45 -8.69
CA SER A 401 -34.07 -9.10 -10.00
C SER A 401 -35.41 -9.82 -10.21
N SER A 402 -35.88 -10.55 -9.19
CA SER A 402 -37.19 -11.23 -9.26
C SER A 402 -38.34 -10.23 -9.41
N ARG A 403 -38.32 -9.13 -8.65
CA ARG A 403 -39.34 -8.08 -8.77
C ARG A 403 -39.28 -7.40 -10.14
N THR A 404 -38.08 -7.16 -10.66
CA THR A 404 -37.91 -6.54 -11.98
C THR A 404 -38.41 -7.46 -13.09
N ALA A 405 -38.18 -8.77 -12.99
CA ALA A 405 -38.74 -9.76 -13.91
C ALA A 405 -40.28 -9.74 -13.94
N ILE A 406 -40.93 -9.60 -12.77
CA ILE A 406 -42.39 -9.43 -12.70
C ILE A 406 -42.82 -8.14 -13.43
N THR A 407 -42.14 -7.02 -13.17
CA THR A 407 -42.44 -5.75 -13.85
C THR A 407 -42.20 -5.82 -15.36
N MET A 408 -41.21 -6.58 -15.83
CA MET A 408 -40.99 -6.82 -17.25
C MET A 408 -42.12 -7.65 -17.87
N ASN A 409 -42.65 -8.64 -17.15
CA ASN A 409 -43.83 -9.38 -17.60
C ASN A 409 -45.09 -8.49 -17.69
N ASP A 410 -45.30 -7.60 -16.72
CA ASP A 410 -46.39 -6.61 -16.77
C ASP A 410 -46.20 -5.66 -17.97
N THR A 411 -44.96 -5.25 -18.23
CA THR A 411 -44.61 -4.41 -19.39
C THR A 411 -44.89 -5.14 -20.71
N ALA A 412 -44.52 -6.42 -20.82
CA ALA A 412 -44.82 -7.25 -21.98
C ALA A 412 -46.33 -7.40 -22.21
N THR A 413 -47.11 -7.51 -21.12
CA THR A 413 -48.58 -7.55 -21.20
C THR A 413 -49.14 -6.23 -21.74
N ALA A 414 -48.66 -5.09 -21.22
CA ALA A 414 -49.06 -3.77 -21.71
C ALA A 414 -48.68 -3.53 -23.19
N ILE A 415 -47.50 -3.99 -23.61
CA ILE A 415 -47.07 -3.95 -25.02
C ILE A 415 -48.01 -4.76 -25.91
N ASN A 416 -48.44 -5.94 -25.46
CA ASN A 416 -49.41 -6.76 -26.20
C ASN A 416 -50.78 -6.07 -26.30
N GLU A 417 -51.22 -5.38 -25.25
CA GLU A 417 -52.43 -4.55 -25.30
C GLU A 417 -52.30 -3.41 -26.33
N ILE A 418 -51.14 -2.73 -26.38
CA ILE A 418 -50.84 -1.70 -27.38
C ILE A 418 -50.82 -2.28 -28.80
N ALA A 419 -50.22 -3.46 -28.99
CA ALA A 419 -50.20 -4.14 -30.28
C ALA A 419 -51.63 -4.43 -30.78
N ASN A 420 -52.46 -4.97 -29.90
CA ASN A 420 -53.87 -5.23 -30.20
C ASN A 420 -54.62 -3.93 -30.53
N ALA A 421 -54.45 -2.87 -29.72
CA ALA A 421 -55.07 -1.57 -29.97
C ALA A 421 -54.64 -0.96 -31.31
N THR A 422 -53.36 -1.08 -31.66
CA THR A 422 -52.80 -0.60 -32.94
C THR A 422 -53.40 -1.39 -34.12
N ASN A 423 -53.56 -2.71 -33.98
CA ASN A 423 -54.22 -3.52 -35.00
C ASN A 423 -55.71 -3.16 -35.15
N TYR A 424 -56.42 -2.94 -34.05
CA TYR A 424 -57.80 -2.43 -34.09
C TYR A 424 -57.88 -1.06 -34.77
N GLN A 425 -56.94 -0.15 -34.48
CA GLN A 425 -56.87 1.16 -35.11
C GLN A 425 -56.65 1.06 -36.62
N SER A 426 -55.82 0.13 -37.09
CA SER A 426 -55.60 -0.13 -38.52
C SER A 426 -56.91 -0.55 -39.22
N ILE A 427 -57.63 -1.51 -38.64
CA ILE A 427 -58.91 -2.01 -39.18
C ILE A 427 -59.96 -0.88 -39.22
N GLU A 428 -60.08 -0.09 -38.16
CA GLU A 428 -61.03 1.03 -38.12
C GLU A 428 -60.65 2.14 -39.09
N THR A 429 -59.36 2.41 -39.28
CA THR A 429 -58.87 3.39 -40.27
C THR A 429 -59.26 2.98 -41.69
N ASP A 430 -59.11 1.70 -42.05
CA ASP A 430 -59.56 1.17 -43.35
C ASP A 430 -61.09 1.29 -43.52
N ASN A 431 -61.85 1.00 -42.46
CA ASN A 431 -63.31 1.15 -42.49
C ASN A 431 -63.74 2.61 -42.72
N ILE A 432 -63.09 3.57 -42.04
CA ILE A 432 -63.35 5.00 -42.24
C ILE A 432 -62.95 5.43 -43.65
N LEU A 433 -61.84 4.92 -44.19
CA LEU A 433 -61.41 5.18 -45.56
C LEU A 433 -62.48 4.73 -46.57
N GLN A 434 -62.99 3.50 -46.45
CA GLN A 434 -64.05 2.98 -47.32
C GLN A 434 -65.33 3.82 -47.24
N LYS A 435 -65.77 4.19 -46.02
CA LYS A 435 -66.95 5.05 -45.82
C LYS A 435 -66.76 6.45 -46.38
N THR A 436 -65.57 7.01 -46.26
CA THR A 436 -65.23 8.34 -46.82
C THR A 436 -65.18 8.28 -48.35
N GLY A 437 -64.72 7.16 -48.93
CA GLY A 437 -64.81 6.90 -50.36
C GLY A 437 -66.25 6.86 -50.86
N ALA A 438 -67.14 6.14 -50.17
CA ALA A 438 -68.57 6.11 -50.49
C ALA A 438 -69.22 7.49 -50.37
N LEU A 439 -68.85 8.27 -49.35
CA LEU A 439 -69.28 9.66 -49.18
C LEU A 439 -68.84 10.54 -50.36
N SER A 440 -67.66 10.32 -50.92
CA SER A 440 -67.19 11.01 -52.14
C SER A 440 -68.18 10.85 -53.30
N GLY A 441 -68.59 9.60 -53.57
CA GLY A 441 -69.55 9.33 -54.64
C GLY A 441 -70.88 10.03 -54.42
N GLN A 442 -71.39 10.04 -53.18
CA GLN A 442 -72.63 10.75 -52.84
C GLN A 442 -72.52 12.27 -53.01
N ILE A 443 -71.38 12.87 -52.70
CA ILE A 443 -71.13 14.31 -52.91
C ILE A 443 -71.15 14.65 -54.40
N ASP A 444 -70.52 13.81 -55.23
CA ASP A 444 -70.48 14.00 -56.68
C ASP A 444 -71.89 13.85 -57.31
N GLU A 445 -72.69 12.90 -56.82
CA GLU A 445 -74.10 12.74 -57.21
C GLU A 445 -74.91 14.01 -56.87
N ILE A 446 -74.81 14.53 -55.64
CA ILE A 446 -75.51 15.75 -55.23
C ILE A 446 -75.07 16.95 -56.08
N ALA A 447 -73.78 17.07 -56.41
CA ALA A 447 -73.27 18.14 -57.26
C ALA A 447 -73.89 18.08 -58.68
N ASN A 448 -73.98 16.87 -59.24
CA ASN A 448 -74.58 16.65 -60.56
C ASN A 448 -76.10 16.88 -60.56
N ASP A 449 -76.80 16.45 -59.50
CA ASP A 449 -78.23 16.72 -59.32
C ASP A 449 -78.52 18.21 -59.21
N ALA A 450 -77.73 18.94 -58.43
CA ALA A 450 -77.86 20.40 -58.30
C ALA A 450 -77.71 21.10 -59.66
N LYS A 451 -76.75 20.68 -60.49
CA LYS A 451 -76.54 21.19 -61.85
C LYS A 451 -77.70 20.85 -62.79
N THR A 452 -78.24 19.63 -62.67
CA THR A 452 -79.40 19.20 -63.45
C THR A 452 -80.62 20.04 -63.09
N ILE A 453 -80.88 20.26 -61.79
CA ILE A 453 -81.98 21.12 -61.32
C ILE A 453 -81.78 22.56 -61.76
N GLU A 454 -80.57 23.11 -61.70
CA GLU A 454 -80.27 24.46 -62.22
C GLU A 454 -80.66 24.61 -63.69
N THR A 455 -80.32 23.61 -64.52
CA THR A 455 -80.71 23.57 -65.95
C THR A 455 -82.22 23.49 -66.13
N MET A 456 -82.91 22.69 -65.31
CA MET A 456 -84.37 22.59 -65.31
C MET A 456 -85.02 23.93 -64.92
N VAL A 457 -84.51 24.59 -63.88
CA VAL A 457 -85.00 25.91 -63.44
C VAL A 457 -84.85 26.95 -64.54
N GLN A 458 -83.71 26.97 -65.23
CA GLN A 458 -83.48 27.87 -66.36
C GLN A 458 -84.49 27.62 -67.49
N THR A 459 -84.72 26.35 -67.84
CA THR A 459 -85.70 25.97 -68.88
C THR A 459 -87.12 26.33 -68.48
N SER A 460 -87.52 26.08 -67.22
CA SER A 460 -88.83 26.44 -66.69
C SER A 460 -89.04 27.95 -66.62
N ALA A 461 -88.00 28.72 -66.31
CA ALA A 461 -88.07 30.19 -66.32
C ALA A 461 -88.30 30.72 -67.73
N GLU A 462 -87.62 30.16 -68.73
CA GLU A 462 -87.84 30.50 -70.13
C GLU A 462 -89.28 30.16 -70.58
N GLN A 463 -89.75 28.95 -70.28
CA GLN A 463 -91.12 28.52 -70.61
C GLN A 463 -92.18 29.37 -69.90
N SER A 464 -91.96 29.73 -68.63
CA SER A 464 -92.83 30.63 -67.87
C SER A 464 -92.87 32.04 -68.48
N GLY A 465 -91.72 32.55 -68.93
CA GLY A 465 -91.62 33.83 -69.65
C GLY A 465 -92.38 33.81 -70.99
N GLN A 466 -92.26 32.72 -71.76
CA GLN A 466 -93.04 32.52 -72.98
C GLN A 466 -94.55 32.44 -72.68
N GLY A 467 -94.94 31.71 -71.63
CA GLY A 467 -96.33 31.62 -71.17
C GLY A 467 -96.91 32.99 -70.78
N LEU A 468 -96.14 33.80 -70.06
CA LEU A 468 -96.54 35.16 -69.68
C LEU A 468 -96.72 36.07 -70.91
N ALA A 469 -95.88 35.92 -71.94
CA ALA A 469 -96.05 36.66 -73.20
C ALA A 469 -97.34 36.27 -73.93
N VAL A 470 -97.71 34.99 -73.93
CA VAL A 470 -99.00 34.51 -74.49
C VAL A 470 -100.18 35.06 -73.69
N VAL A 471 -100.10 35.05 -72.35
CA VAL A 471 -101.15 35.60 -71.47
C VAL A 471 -101.31 37.11 -71.67
N ASP A 472 -100.22 37.86 -71.84
CA ASP A 472 -100.29 39.29 -72.17
C ASP A 472 -101.01 39.54 -73.50
N GLN A 473 -100.78 38.70 -74.50
CA GLN A 473 -101.49 38.75 -75.76
C GLN A 473 -102.98 38.40 -75.62
N LEU A 474 -103.31 37.36 -74.84
CA LEU A 474 -104.69 36.99 -74.53
C LEU A 474 -105.42 38.11 -73.77
N SER A 475 -104.72 38.86 -72.92
CA SER A 475 -105.30 39.98 -72.18
C SER A 475 -105.74 41.09 -73.14
N LYS A 476 -104.91 41.43 -74.13
CA LYS A 476 -105.26 42.39 -75.20
C LYS A 476 -106.46 41.90 -76.02
N TRP A 477 -106.51 40.62 -76.39
CA TRP A 477 -107.65 40.07 -77.13
C TRP A 477 -108.94 40.01 -76.29
N ALA A 478 -108.84 39.73 -74.98
CA ALA A 478 -109.98 39.75 -74.09
C ALA A 478 -110.57 41.17 -73.97
N GLU A 479 -109.71 42.19 -73.87
CA GLU A 479 -110.12 43.60 -73.90
C GLU A 479 -110.76 43.99 -75.24
N GLU A 480 -110.15 43.61 -76.36
CA GLU A 480 -110.68 43.86 -77.71
C GLU A 480 -112.05 43.17 -77.92
N ASN A 481 -112.20 41.94 -77.43
CA ASN A 481 -113.46 41.20 -77.49
C ASN A 481 -114.55 41.82 -76.59
N HIS A 482 -114.18 42.29 -75.40
CA HIS A 482 -115.08 43.03 -74.51
C HIS A 482 -115.58 44.30 -75.20
N ASN A 483 -114.68 45.13 -75.73
CA ASN A 483 -115.01 46.35 -76.45
C ASN A 483 -115.88 46.08 -77.70
N SER A 484 -115.58 45.02 -78.46
CA SER A 484 -116.36 44.64 -79.64
C SER A 484 -117.77 44.17 -79.29
N THR A 485 -117.91 43.38 -78.22
CA THR A 485 -119.22 42.91 -77.72
C THR A 485 -120.05 44.07 -77.17
N GLN A 486 -119.41 45.02 -76.48
CA GLN A 486 -120.06 46.24 -76.01
C GLN A 486 -120.56 47.11 -77.18
N ALA A 487 -119.74 47.29 -78.23
CA ALA A 487 -120.14 48.01 -79.44
C ALA A 487 -121.32 47.32 -80.16
N MET A 488 -121.32 46.00 -80.24
CA MET A 488 -122.43 45.22 -80.79
C MET A 488 -123.72 45.41 -79.96
N SER A 489 -123.62 45.49 -78.64
CA SER A 489 -124.75 45.77 -77.74
C SER A 489 -125.39 47.11 -78.05
N ALA A 490 -124.57 48.15 -78.24
CA ALA A 490 -125.04 49.48 -78.60
C ALA A 490 -125.76 49.51 -79.96
N ILE A 491 -125.24 48.82 -80.97
CA ILE A 491 -125.87 48.72 -82.30
C ILE A 491 -127.22 48.00 -82.22
N ILE A 492 -127.32 46.91 -81.45
CA ILE A 492 -128.58 46.18 -81.30
C ILE A 492 -129.63 47.01 -80.57
N GLN A 493 -129.22 47.79 -79.55
CA GLN A 493 -130.11 48.75 -78.89
C GLN A 493 -130.62 49.83 -79.85
N ASP A 494 -129.76 50.34 -80.73
CA ASP A 494 -130.15 51.31 -81.76
C ASP A 494 -131.14 50.72 -82.78
N ILE A 495 -130.96 49.45 -83.17
CA ILE A 495 -131.91 48.70 -84.01
C ILE A 495 -133.25 48.54 -83.30
N ASP A 496 -133.26 48.23 -81.99
CA ASP A 496 -134.49 48.07 -81.21
C ASP A 496 -135.30 49.38 -81.13
N LEU A 497 -134.61 50.51 -80.94
CA LEU A 497 -135.20 51.84 -80.96
C LEU A 497 -135.76 52.19 -82.34
N SER A 498 -134.96 52.05 -83.39
CA SER A 498 -135.37 52.31 -84.78
C SER A 498 -136.57 51.45 -85.18
N ARG A 499 -136.62 50.19 -84.73
CA ARG A 499 -137.74 49.28 -84.94
C ARG A 499 -139.03 49.79 -84.28
N HIS A 500 -138.95 50.34 -83.06
CA HIS A 500 -140.11 50.92 -82.38
C HIS A 500 -140.66 52.14 -83.13
N GLU A 501 -139.77 53.00 -83.63
CA GLU A 501 -140.16 54.15 -84.46
C GLU A 501 -140.88 53.71 -85.75
N ILE A 502 -140.34 52.71 -86.46
CA ILE A 502 -140.96 52.16 -87.67
C ILE A 502 -142.33 51.56 -87.34
N SER A 503 -142.48 50.82 -86.23
CA SER A 503 -143.78 50.27 -85.82
C SER A 503 -144.83 51.38 -85.64
N GLY A 504 -144.46 52.50 -85.02
CA GLY A 504 -145.36 53.65 -84.85
C GLY A 504 -145.76 54.32 -86.18
N ILE A 505 -144.81 54.43 -87.13
CA ILE A 505 -145.10 54.95 -88.48
C ILE A 505 -146.05 54.01 -89.22
N VAL A 506 -145.80 52.69 -89.18
CA VAL A 506 -146.61 51.66 -89.83
C VAL A 506 -148.05 51.68 -89.28
N ASP A 507 -148.23 51.77 -87.96
CA ASP A 507 -149.55 51.88 -87.35
C ASP A 507 -150.28 53.16 -87.81
N THR A 508 -149.58 54.28 -87.89
CA THR A 508 -150.13 55.56 -88.38
C THR A 508 -150.56 55.45 -89.84
N VAL A 509 -149.75 54.85 -90.72
CA VAL A 509 -150.09 54.64 -92.13
C VAL A 509 -151.28 53.70 -92.29
N ASN A 510 -151.39 52.66 -91.46
CA ASN A 510 -152.54 51.74 -91.49
C ASN A 510 -153.84 52.44 -91.07
N GLN A 511 -153.77 53.33 -90.07
CA GLN A 511 -154.90 54.16 -89.67
C GLN A 511 -155.32 55.10 -90.80
N ILE A 512 -154.37 55.76 -91.47
CA ILE A 512 -154.64 56.62 -92.64
C ILE A 512 -155.27 55.80 -93.77
N ALA A 513 -154.76 54.60 -94.07
CA ALA A 513 -155.31 53.72 -95.11
C ALA A 513 -156.75 53.28 -94.77
N THR A 514 -157.01 52.91 -93.52
CA THR A 514 -158.35 52.53 -93.06
C THR A 514 -159.34 53.70 -93.14
N GLN A 515 -158.91 54.89 -92.72
CA GLN A 515 -159.71 56.11 -92.82
C GLN A 515 -159.96 56.50 -94.28
N THR A 516 -158.95 56.38 -95.14
CA THR A 516 -159.06 56.65 -96.59
C THR A 516 -160.01 55.65 -97.25
N ASN A 517 -159.97 54.38 -96.86
CA ASN A 517 -160.91 53.35 -97.34
C ASN A 517 -162.36 53.68 -96.95
N LEU A 518 -162.60 54.14 -95.72
CA LEU A 518 -163.91 54.60 -95.24
C LEU A 518 -164.40 55.85 -95.98
N LEU A 519 -163.52 56.84 -96.20
CA LEU A 519 -163.82 58.04 -96.98
C LEU A 519 -164.16 57.68 -98.44
N ALA A 520 -163.37 56.80 -99.04
CA ALA A 520 -163.57 56.32 -100.41
C ALA A 520 -164.86 55.50 -100.53
N LEU A 521 -165.20 54.66 -99.53
CA LEU A 521 -166.47 53.93 -99.48
C LEU A 521 -167.66 54.90 -99.41
N ASN A 522 -167.61 55.91 -98.54
CA ASN A 522 -168.65 56.94 -98.47
C ASN A 522 -168.77 57.71 -99.80
N ALA A 523 -167.65 58.05 -100.43
CA ALA A 523 -167.65 58.71 -101.74
C ALA A 523 -168.20 57.81 -102.86
N SER A 524 -167.89 56.51 -102.88
CA SER A 524 -168.45 55.53 -103.82
C SER A 524 -169.97 55.38 -103.64
N ILE A 525 -170.46 55.39 -102.38
CA ILE A 525 -171.90 55.32 -102.07
C ILE A 525 -172.61 56.59 -102.59
N GLU A 526 -172.06 57.78 -102.33
CA GLU A 526 -172.69 59.03 -102.76
C GLU A 526 -172.63 59.21 -104.30
N ALA A 527 -171.55 58.73 -104.93
CA ALA A 527 -171.43 58.69 -106.40
C ALA A 527 -172.44 57.72 -107.04
N ALA A 528 -172.74 56.58 -106.40
CA ALA A 528 -173.81 55.67 -106.84
C ALA A 528 -175.21 56.31 -106.68
N ARG A 529 -175.39 57.16 -105.65
CA ARG A 529 -176.63 57.88 -105.37
C ARG A 529 -176.94 59.00 -106.37
N ALA A 530 -175.90 59.63 -106.95
CA ALA A 530 -176.01 60.67 -107.97
C ALA A 530 -176.37 60.16 -109.39
N GLY A 531 -176.52 58.84 -109.58
CA GLY A 531 -176.97 58.24 -110.84
C GLY A 531 -176.00 58.49 -112.02
N GLU A 532 -176.54 58.74 -113.23
CA GLU A 532 -175.75 58.93 -114.46
C GLU A 532 -174.64 59.99 -114.35
N GLN A 533 -174.85 61.05 -113.56
CA GLN A 533 -173.88 62.14 -113.37
C GLN A 533 -172.70 61.76 -112.44
N GLY A 534 -172.85 60.71 -111.63
CA GLY A 534 -171.85 60.26 -110.65
C GLY A 534 -170.87 59.21 -111.16
N LYS A 535 -171.05 58.68 -112.39
CA LYS A 535 -170.27 57.55 -112.94
C LYS A 535 -168.75 57.79 -112.92
N GLY A 536 -168.27 58.98 -113.28
CA GLY A 536 -166.85 59.31 -113.25
C GLY A 536 -166.26 59.35 -111.83
N PHE A 537 -167.00 59.91 -110.87
CA PHE A 537 -166.61 59.95 -109.46
C PHE A 537 -166.63 58.57 -108.81
N ALA A 538 -167.59 57.71 -109.17
CA ALA A 538 -167.67 56.34 -108.66
C ALA A 538 -166.43 55.52 -109.05
N VAL A 539 -165.92 55.70 -110.27
CA VAL A 539 -164.68 55.03 -110.73
C VAL A 539 -163.47 55.50 -109.92
N VAL A 540 -163.31 56.82 -109.73
CA VAL A 540 -162.19 57.36 -108.94
C VAL A 540 -162.28 56.92 -107.47
N ALA A 541 -163.45 56.99 -106.85
CA ALA A 541 -163.65 56.55 -105.47
C ALA A 541 -163.39 55.03 -105.32
N GLY A 542 -163.79 54.22 -106.30
CA GLY A 542 -163.46 52.79 -106.35
C GLY A 542 -161.95 52.53 -106.44
N GLU A 543 -161.23 53.32 -107.24
CA GLU A 543 -159.77 53.20 -107.37
C GLU A 543 -159.04 53.66 -106.10
N VAL A 544 -159.50 54.75 -105.45
CA VAL A 544 -158.97 55.21 -104.15
C VAL A 544 -159.23 54.18 -103.05
N ARG A 545 -160.43 53.56 -103.03
CA ARG A 545 -160.78 52.48 -102.10
C ARG A 545 -159.83 51.30 -102.27
N LYS A 546 -159.58 50.90 -103.52
CA LYS A 546 -158.66 49.82 -103.86
C LYS A 546 -157.21 50.16 -103.47
N LEU A 547 -156.75 51.39 -103.70
CA LEU A 547 -155.44 51.85 -103.24
C LEU A 547 -155.34 51.82 -101.70
N ALA A 548 -156.39 52.22 -101.00
CA ALA A 548 -156.43 52.22 -99.54
C ALA A 548 -156.43 50.79 -98.97
N GLU A 549 -157.20 49.85 -99.55
CA GLU A 549 -157.14 48.43 -99.22
C GLU A 549 -155.75 47.83 -99.51
N GLN A 550 -155.14 48.16 -100.65
CA GLN A 550 -153.76 47.74 -100.97
C GLN A 550 -152.74 48.33 -100.00
N THR A 551 -152.90 49.59 -99.58
CA THR A 551 -152.03 50.25 -98.60
C THR A 551 -152.17 49.58 -97.23
N ALA A 552 -153.39 49.26 -96.78
CA ALA A 552 -153.62 48.55 -95.53
C ALA A 552 -152.99 47.14 -95.56
N LEU A 553 -153.15 46.40 -96.66
CA LEU A 553 -152.52 45.08 -96.85
C LEU A 553 -150.98 45.17 -96.85
N ALA A 554 -150.40 46.14 -97.58
CA ALA A 554 -148.96 46.36 -97.61
C ALA A 554 -148.42 46.74 -96.22
N THR A 555 -149.13 47.59 -95.48
CA THR A 555 -148.77 48.01 -94.13
C THR A 555 -148.86 46.85 -93.14
N GLN A 556 -149.84 45.95 -93.30
CA GLN A 556 -149.95 44.72 -92.51
C GLN A 556 -148.78 43.76 -92.78
N GLU A 557 -148.31 43.65 -94.03
CA GLU A 557 -147.11 42.88 -94.35
C GLU A 557 -145.84 43.50 -93.74
N ILE A 558 -145.68 44.83 -93.79
CA ILE A 558 -144.58 45.52 -93.10
C ILE A 558 -144.67 45.27 -91.58
N TYR A 559 -145.85 45.36 -90.99
CA TYR A 559 -146.06 45.09 -89.57
C TYR A 559 -145.62 43.66 -89.18
N LYS A 560 -145.95 42.65 -90.00
CA LYS A 560 -145.44 41.28 -89.81
C LYS A 560 -143.91 41.22 -89.87
N LYS A 561 -143.27 41.93 -90.80
CA LYS A 561 -141.79 41.99 -90.89
C LYS A 561 -141.17 42.69 -89.68
N VAL A 562 -141.75 43.79 -89.22
CA VAL A 562 -141.31 44.54 -88.03
C VAL A 562 -141.41 43.67 -86.77
N ARG A 563 -142.46 42.85 -86.63
CA ARG A 563 -142.60 41.89 -85.53
C ARG A 563 -141.52 40.78 -85.58
N VAL A 564 -141.16 40.30 -86.77
CA VAL A 564 -140.04 39.35 -86.91
C VAL A 564 -138.71 40.01 -86.51
N ILE A 565 -138.52 41.30 -86.83
CA ILE A 565 -137.33 42.06 -86.39
C ILE A 565 -137.32 42.22 -84.87
N GLU A 566 -138.47 42.51 -84.24
CA GLU A 566 -138.62 42.59 -82.78
C GLU A 566 -138.16 41.31 -82.09
N GLU A 567 -138.72 40.17 -82.51
CA GLU A 567 -138.38 38.88 -81.93
C GLU A 567 -136.87 38.61 -82.04
N LYS A 568 -136.29 38.84 -83.23
CA LYS A 568 -134.86 38.66 -83.46
C LYS A 568 -133.99 39.65 -82.66
N THR A 569 -134.44 40.89 -82.49
CA THR A 569 -133.70 41.92 -81.75
C THR A 569 -133.72 41.62 -80.26
N SER A 570 -134.86 41.22 -79.70
CA SER A 570 -134.97 40.78 -78.30
C SER A 570 -134.03 39.62 -78.00
N VAL A 571 -133.99 38.61 -78.87
CA VAL A 571 -133.05 37.48 -78.75
C VAL A 571 -131.59 37.95 -78.87
N SER A 572 -131.31 38.91 -79.77
CA SER A 572 -129.96 39.46 -79.93
C SER A 572 -129.51 40.28 -78.72
N VAL A 573 -130.41 41.01 -78.05
CA VAL A 573 -130.13 41.72 -76.79
C VAL A 573 -129.73 40.71 -75.71
N GLU A 574 -130.53 39.65 -75.51
CA GLU A 574 -130.24 38.59 -74.53
C GLU A 574 -128.86 37.98 -74.77
N HIS A 575 -128.57 37.56 -76.01
CA HIS A 575 -127.27 36.99 -76.35
C HIS A 575 -126.11 37.96 -76.16
N THR A 576 -126.31 39.26 -76.38
CA THR A 576 -125.24 40.24 -76.25
C THR A 576 -124.96 40.60 -74.78
N VAL A 577 -126.00 40.68 -73.93
CA VAL A 577 -125.82 40.83 -72.47
C VAL A 577 -125.09 39.61 -71.90
N HIS A 578 -125.49 38.41 -72.33
CA HIS A 578 -124.79 37.19 -71.95
C HIS A 578 -123.33 37.18 -72.45
N GLY A 579 -123.10 37.60 -73.69
CA GLY A 579 -121.77 37.73 -74.28
C GLY A 579 -120.86 38.72 -73.54
N LEU A 580 -121.41 39.86 -73.09
CA LEU A 580 -120.67 40.84 -72.31
C LEU A 580 -120.21 40.27 -70.97
N LYS A 581 -121.11 39.55 -70.27
CA LYS A 581 -120.76 38.85 -69.02
C LYS A 581 -119.65 37.82 -69.23
N ILE A 582 -119.72 37.02 -70.30
CA ILE A 582 -118.67 36.06 -70.65
C ILE A 582 -117.35 36.80 -70.93
N ALA A 583 -117.38 37.94 -71.64
CA ALA A 583 -116.18 38.71 -71.93
C ALA A 583 -115.51 39.26 -70.65
N GLU A 584 -116.29 39.74 -69.69
CA GLU A 584 -115.80 40.18 -68.37
C GLU A 584 -115.18 39.03 -67.57
N GLU A 585 -115.86 37.88 -67.51
CA GLU A 585 -115.34 36.67 -66.84
C GLU A 585 -114.05 36.15 -67.51
N ASN A 586 -113.96 36.22 -68.83
CA ASN A 586 -112.75 35.88 -69.59
C ASN A 586 -111.60 36.84 -69.28
N ALA A 587 -111.84 38.16 -69.29
CA ALA A 587 -110.81 39.14 -68.97
C ALA A 587 -110.25 38.94 -67.54
N ARG A 588 -111.12 38.66 -66.57
CA ARG A 588 -110.72 38.34 -65.20
C ARG A 588 -109.89 37.05 -65.13
N SER A 589 -110.32 36.00 -65.82
CA SER A 589 -109.60 34.72 -65.82
C SER A 589 -108.19 34.83 -66.42
N VAL A 590 -108.02 35.70 -67.43
CA VAL A 590 -106.71 35.98 -68.03
C VAL A 590 -105.80 36.74 -67.04
N GLU A 591 -106.34 37.72 -66.32
CA GLU A 591 -105.58 38.44 -65.28
C GLU A 591 -105.18 37.52 -64.11
N ASP A 592 -106.10 36.67 -63.64
CA ASP A 592 -105.78 35.66 -62.60
C ASP A 592 -104.66 34.71 -63.08
N THR A 593 -104.71 34.28 -64.35
CA THR A 593 -103.66 33.44 -64.95
C THR A 593 -102.31 34.19 -65.02
N LYS A 594 -102.32 35.48 -65.34
CA LYS A 594 -101.13 36.34 -65.36
C LYS A 594 -100.45 36.39 -63.99
N GLN A 595 -101.23 36.53 -62.92
CA GLN A 595 -100.73 36.55 -61.54
C GLN A 595 -100.07 35.21 -61.16
N VAL A 596 -100.66 34.08 -61.59
CA VAL A 596 -100.06 32.75 -61.40
C VAL A 596 -98.68 32.66 -62.06
N PHE A 597 -98.52 33.11 -63.30
CA PHE A 597 -97.21 33.13 -63.97
C PHE A 597 -96.19 34.04 -63.29
N PHE A 598 -96.60 35.18 -62.72
CA PHE A 598 -95.72 36.01 -61.91
C PHE A 598 -95.23 35.28 -60.65
N SER A 599 -96.13 34.57 -59.96
CA SER A 599 -95.75 33.78 -58.78
C SER A 599 -94.78 32.66 -59.16
N ILE A 600 -95.03 31.94 -60.26
CA ILE A 600 -94.14 30.88 -60.76
C ILE A 600 -92.74 31.42 -61.05
N ASN A 601 -92.62 32.57 -61.72
CA ASN A 601 -91.31 33.16 -62.00
C ASN A 601 -90.56 33.55 -60.73
N LYS A 602 -91.26 34.07 -59.71
CA LYS A 602 -90.65 34.38 -58.42
C LYS A 602 -90.14 33.12 -57.72
N ASP A 603 -90.96 32.07 -57.69
CA ASP A 603 -90.59 30.78 -57.08
C ASP A 603 -89.38 30.13 -57.79
N LEU A 604 -89.28 30.29 -59.12
CA LEU A 604 -88.14 29.82 -59.90
C LEU A 604 -86.83 30.59 -59.60
N GLU A 605 -86.90 31.92 -59.40
CA GLU A 605 -85.71 32.69 -59.00
C GLU A 605 -85.24 32.34 -57.58
N ASP A 606 -86.19 32.15 -56.65
CA ASP A 606 -85.87 31.68 -55.31
C ASP A 606 -85.25 30.26 -55.34
N LEU A 607 -85.74 29.38 -56.20
CA LEU A 607 -85.20 28.03 -56.39
C LEU A 607 -83.78 28.06 -56.96
N LYS A 608 -83.51 28.95 -57.93
CA LYS A 608 -82.15 29.17 -58.48
C LYS A 608 -81.16 29.61 -57.40
N LEU A 609 -81.53 30.58 -56.54
CA LEU A 609 -80.68 31.01 -55.44
C LEU A 609 -80.38 29.87 -54.45
N ARG A 610 -81.37 29.01 -54.17
CA ARG A 610 -81.19 27.81 -53.34
C ARG A 610 -80.22 26.81 -53.98
N MET A 611 -80.25 26.62 -55.30
CA MET A 611 -79.32 25.73 -56.00
C MET A 611 -77.87 26.23 -55.94
N ILE A 612 -77.65 27.54 -56.06
CA ILE A 612 -76.31 28.14 -55.87
C ILE A 612 -75.79 27.86 -54.45
N GLN A 613 -76.66 27.98 -53.44
CA GLN A 613 -76.30 27.69 -52.05
C GLN A 613 -75.98 26.20 -51.84
N ILE A 614 -76.74 25.29 -52.46
CA ILE A 614 -76.47 23.85 -52.43
C ILE A 614 -75.10 23.56 -53.05
N SER A 615 -74.84 24.06 -54.26
CA SER A 615 -73.54 23.88 -54.94
C SER A 615 -72.36 24.36 -54.09
N THR A 616 -72.50 25.55 -53.46
CA THR A 616 -71.49 26.10 -52.55
C THR A 616 -71.26 25.19 -51.33
N ASN A 617 -72.33 24.68 -50.72
CA ASN A 617 -72.22 23.79 -49.57
C ASN A 617 -71.62 22.43 -49.96
N THR A 618 -72.01 21.86 -51.10
CA THR A 618 -71.44 20.63 -51.63
C THR A 618 -69.94 20.77 -51.88
N SER A 619 -69.48 21.90 -52.42
CA SER A 619 -68.04 22.18 -52.57
C SER A 619 -67.29 22.23 -51.23
N LYS A 620 -67.90 22.82 -50.19
CA LYS A 620 -67.30 22.81 -48.83
C LYS A 620 -67.23 21.40 -48.25
N VAL A 621 -68.28 20.59 -48.41
CA VAL A 621 -68.29 19.19 -47.95
C VAL A 621 -67.23 18.37 -48.69
N HIS A 622 -67.06 18.59 -50.00
CA HIS A 622 -65.97 17.97 -50.76
C HIS A 622 -64.59 18.30 -50.18
N LYS A 623 -64.35 19.57 -49.83
CA LYS A 623 -63.08 19.98 -49.19
C LYS A 623 -62.88 19.31 -47.83
N HIS A 624 -63.89 19.25 -46.98
CA HIS A 624 -63.79 18.56 -45.69
C HIS A 624 -63.55 17.06 -45.84
N LYS A 625 -64.14 16.42 -46.86
CA LYS A 625 -63.81 15.04 -47.22
C LYS A 625 -62.33 14.88 -47.58
N ASP A 626 -61.75 15.80 -48.36
CA ASP A 626 -60.32 15.76 -48.70
C ASP A 626 -59.42 15.93 -47.46
N GLU A 627 -59.81 16.82 -46.54
CA GLU A 627 -59.12 17.00 -45.25
C GLU A 627 -59.18 15.71 -44.39
N ILE A 628 -60.32 14.99 -44.38
CA ILE A 628 -60.46 13.70 -43.71
C ILE A 628 -59.54 12.64 -44.34
N LEU A 629 -59.45 12.57 -45.68
CA LEU A 629 -58.56 11.62 -46.36
C LEU A 629 -57.09 11.86 -46.01
N GLN A 630 -56.65 13.12 -45.95
CA GLN A 630 -55.28 13.46 -45.52
C GLN A 630 -55.03 13.06 -44.06
N ALA A 631 -56.00 13.28 -43.17
CA ALA A 631 -55.89 12.87 -41.77
C ALA A 631 -55.78 11.34 -41.63
N LEU A 632 -56.52 10.58 -42.44
CA LEU A 632 -56.44 9.11 -42.46
C LEU A 632 -55.09 8.60 -42.96
N GLU A 633 -54.47 9.27 -43.94
CA GLU A 633 -53.13 8.92 -44.42
C GLU A 633 -52.08 9.07 -43.31
N ILE A 634 -52.14 10.18 -42.55
CA ILE A 634 -51.28 10.42 -41.39
C ILE A 634 -51.54 9.38 -40.27
N ILE A 635 -52.82 9.05 -40.02
CA ILE A 635 -53.17 8.00 -39.04
C ILE A 635 -52.61 6.65 -39.47
N SER A 636 -52.69 6.30 -40.76
CA SER A 636 -52.13 5.06 -41.31
C SER A 636 -50.62 4.99 -41.10
N SER A 637 -49.88 6.04 -41.47
CA SER A 637 -48.43 6.07 -41.29
C SER A 637 -48.02 5.99 -39.82
N THR A 638 -48.74 6.69 -38.93
CA THR A 638 -48.50 6.64 -37.48
C THR A 638 -48.83 5.26 -36.90
N THR A 639 -49.85 4.58 -37.43
CA THR A 639 -50.23 3.23 -37.01
C THR A 639 -49.15 2.21 -37.39
N GLU A 640 -48.56 2.34 -38.59
CA GLU A 640 -47.42 1.52 -39.01
C GLU A 640 -46.18 1.75 -38.13
N GLU A 641 -45.85 3.01 -37.82
CA GLU A 641 -44.75 3.37 -36.92
C GLU A 641 -44.97 2.83 -35.50
N ASN A 642 -46.19 2.93 -34.98
CA ASN A 642 -46.56 2.36 -33.68
C ASN A 642 -46.42 0.84 -33.68
N SER A 643 -46.80 0.16 -34.75
CA SER A 643 -46.65 -1.29 -34.88
C SER A 643 -45.17 -1.68 -34.82
N ALA A 644 -44.31 -1.02 -35.60
CA ALA A 644 -42.88 -1.28 -35.61
C ALA A 644 -42.23 -0.99 -34.24
N SER A 645 -42.60 0.13 -33.61
CA SER A 645 -42.11 0.51 -32.27
C SER A 645 -42.55 -0.51 -31.21
N THR A 646 -43.79 -1.01 -31.31
CA THR A 646 -44.31 -2.01 -30.37
C THR A 646 -43.57 -3.34 -30.51
N GLU A 647 -43.23 -3.77 -31.73
CA GLU A 647 -42.39 -4.94 -31.98
C GLU A 647 -40.98 -4.78 -31.39
N GLU A 648 -40.33 -3.62 -31.59
CA GLU A 648 -38.99 -3.34 -31.06
C GLU A 648 -38.97 -3.33 -29.52
N VAL A 649 -39.96 -2.68 -28.90
CA VAL A 649 -40.07 -2.63 -27.44
C VAL A 649 -40.42 -4.00 -26.87
N SER A 650 -41.23 -4.80 -27.57
CA SER A 650 -41.49 -6.21 -27.21
C SER A 650 -40.22 -7.03 -27.17
N ALA A 651 -39.40 -6.96 -28.24
CA ALA A 651 -38.12 -7.66 -28.31
C ALA A 651 -37.16 -7.21 -27.19
N SER A 652 -37.05 -5.90 -26.97
CA SER A 652 -36.20 -5.34 -25.91
C SER A 652 -36.65 -5.76 -24.50
N THR A 653 -37.95 -5.86 -24.27
CA THR A 653 -38.53 -6.32 -23.00
C THR A 653 -38.19 -7.78 -22.74
N GLN A 654 -38.24 -8.62 -23.78
CA GLN A 654 -37.86 -10.03 -23.71
C GLN A 654 -36.37 -10.20 -23.37
N GLU A 655 -35.48 -9.46 -24.04
CA GLU A 655 -34.03 -9.49 -23.74
C GLU A 655 -33.72 -9.01 -22.31
N GLN A 656 -34.44 -7.99 -21.82
CA GLN A 656 -34.28 -7.52 -20.44
C GLN A 656 -34.75 -8.56 -19.43
N LEU A 657 -35.87 -9.25 -19.70
CA LEU A 657 -36.35 -10.34 -18.85
C LEU A 657 -35.28 -11.44 -18.69
N GLU A 658 -34.70 -11.91 -19.80
CA GLU A 658 -33.61 -12.89 -19.79
C GLU A 658 -32.38 -12.39 -19.02
N SER A 659 -32.04 -11.11 -19.17
CA SER A 659 -30.92 -10.49 -18.44
C SER A 659 -31.16 -10.50 -16.92
N PHE A 660 -32.37 -10.19 -16.45
CA PHE A 660 -32.68 -10.20 -15.02
C PHE A 660 -32.78 -11.61 -14.45
N GLU A 661 -33.19 -12.60 -15.23
CA GLU A 661 -33.09 -14.01 -14.84
C GLU A 661 -31.62 -14.43 -14.64
N GLN A 662 -30.70 -13.99 -15.51
CA GLN A 662 -29.27 -14.24 -15.32
C GLN A 662 -28.70 -13.53 -14.08
N VAL A 663 -29.08 -12.28 -13.81
CA VAL A 663 -28.65 -11.57 -12.59
C VAL A 663 -29.15 -12.27 -11.34
N ALA A 664 -30.39 -12.78 -11.37
CA ALA A 664 -30.95 -13.58 -10.31
C ALA A 664 -30.12 -14.86 -10.05
N GLU A 665 -29.73 -15.59 -11.10
CA GLU A 665 -28.89 -16.79 -10.95
C GLU A 665 -27.46 -16.47 -10.46
N LEU A 666 -26.84 -15.39 -10.95
CA LEU A 666 -25.52 -14.93 -10.47
C LEU A 666 -25.57 -14.52 -8.98
N SER A 667 -26.64 -13.86 -8.56
CA SER A 667 -26.88 -13.49 -7.15
C SER A 667 -26.94 -14.72 -6.26
N LYS A 668 -27.64 -15.77 -6.71
CA LYS A 668 -27.71 -17.06 -6.01
C LYS A 668 -26.32 -17.69 -5.86
N GLN A 669 -25.51 -17.67 -6.91
CA GLN A 669 -24.13 -18.18 -6.87
C GLN A 669 -23.24 -17.39 -5.91
N LEU A 670 -23.35 -16.05 -5.89
CA LEU A 670 -22.63 -15.20 -4.92
C LEU A 670 -23.05 -15.50 -3.48
N ASN A 671 -24.35 -15.71 -3.24
CA ASN A 671 -24.85 -16.09 -1.92
C ASN A 671 -24.28 -17.44 -1.46
N GLN A 672 -24.24 -18.44 -2.36
CA GLN A 672 -23.61 -19.74 -2.09
C GLN A 672 -22.12 -19.63 -1.79
N LEU A 673 -21.37 -18.85 -2.59
CA LEU A 673 -19.94 -18.63 -2.40
C LEU A 673 -19.66 -17.92 -1.07
N SER A 674 -20.48 -16.93 -0.73
CA SER A 674 -20.39 -16.21 0.52
C SER A 674 -20.68 -17.10 1.74
N THR A 675 -21.66 -18.00 1.62
CA THR A 675 -21.99 -18.99 2.67
C THR A 675 -20.83 -19.96 2.86
N LYS A 676 -20.27 -20.47 1.76
CA LYS A 676 -19.08 -21.32 1.79
C LYS A 676 -17.89 -20.62 2.44
N LEU A 677 -17.66 -19.34 2.14
CA LEU A 677 -16.61 -18.55 2.77
C LEU A 677 -16.84 -18.40 4.28
N GLN A 678 -18.07 -18.14 4.74
CA GLN A 678 -18.39 -18.14 6.17
C GLN A 678 -18.13 -19.49 6.83
N ASP A 679 -18.45 -20.60 6.16
CA ASP A 679 -18.20 -21.94 6.70
C ASP A 679 -16.70 -22.28 6.79
N GLU A 680 -15.89 -21.87 5.81
CA GLU A 680 -14.42 -21.98 5.89
C GLU A 680 -13.86 -21.13 7.05
N LEU A 681 -14.40 -19.92 7.27
CA LEU A 681 -13.97 -19.07 8.39
C LEU A 681 -14.32 -19.66 9.77
N LYS A 682 -15.43 -20.43 9.89
CA LYS A 682 -15.80 -21.11 11.14
C LYS A 682 -14.80 -22.17 11.60
N GLN A 683 -13.91 -22.63 10.72
CA GLN A 683 -12.82 -23.55 11.12
C GLN A 683 -11.80 -22.86 12.04
N PHE A 684 -11.75 -21.53 12.03
CA PHE A 684 -10.89 -20.75 12.91
C PHE A 684 -11.67 -20.30 14.15
N LYS A 685 -11.14 -20.62 15.31
CA LYS A 685 -11.67 -20.14 16.58
C LYS A 685 -11.03 -18.80 16.91
N VAL A 686 -11.81 -17.74 16.73
CA VAL A 686 -11.35 -16.35 16.85
C VAL A 686 -11.75 -15.72 18.19
N GLU A 687 -12.73 -16.31 18.88
CA GLU A 687 -13.26 -15.91 20.20
C GLU A 687 -13.37 -17.10 21.17
#